data_AF-A0A166GA03-F1
#
_entry.id   AF-A0A166GA03-F1
#
_cell.length_a   1.000
_cell.length_b   1.000
_cell.length_c   1.000
_cell.angle_alpha   90.00
_cell.angle_beta   90.00
_cell.angle_gamma   90.00
#
_symmetry.space_group_name_H-M   'P 1'
#
loop_
_entity.id
_entity.type
_entity.pdbx_description
1 polymer ?
#
loop_
_entity_poly.entity_id
_entity_poly.type
_entity_poly.pdbx_seq_one_letter_code
_entity_poly.pdbx_strand_id
1 'polypeptide(L)'
;MAESLHEYAPLELWDVLQGLPSEGGEADAPEGAAACLWFGIIKISLVPCRAQMANYIYAALDSHSADWTDYTSASSEYVPATPSSHSLEGADAHVPSYIRADAENNGGIADGRVAEACGHTIDPWDLQLDESVTIATYLGLGAESGMVVRNDGRVQLDATNPWLFMRCVDCLGWTHFAEHLRPACITFWFPGPSSEYKSGPGMWWDESRLRSRAQHLPLRLEVDALERAAEYNFRVWKFKKMLALAQNGLHAARFHLTRWRRDAQAARKTLVRRMFEAGRGIVDTGRALVHHMDQEQYDPTRLRWQQARDESRAMRREWVTRKERWALIELSNLVLILALLIFCSLQLTVMAANDDDVVMPGPDEYVPTLAPDDCYTWAKAADLALRHIALVEQPLRHRGDASVEAYVRNTNLVAACDAKKLPILSYDAHVPAIVRVVKTPSFVNADIEALSTSLVRRPSDYLMANADAWRCPHHHCMFTVELSSLTHEQHDILRRATAGVTVPWTFNADGHIAVVGVYAREVVDIVALAHYEEHHFQRLGIRHVLHGQREDGRIMYHWEPVKMKNLLDTNSVRGSQARYHEEKCRVNMQRALAFEARLWAADALQAARKEEYKGRAEARKSLSQSVRANYGALVNLNLDRVDSLFEARTALFVGRSAMSSVVRRPMDALTRLHGDILNVGGDPVSAAVDRERCAAAREQQTFWDEGEGSERVKRRGMAPGWFGV
;
A
#
# COMPACT_ATOMS: atom_id res chain seq x y z
N MET A 1 5.50 -2.01 40.93
CA MET A 1 4.50 -2.46 39.93
C MET A 1 3.93 -3.75 40.47
N ALA A 2 2.61 -3.85 40.57
CA ALA A 2 1.94 -4.96 41.23
C ALA A 2 2.21 -6.31 40.52
N GLU A 3 2.47 -7.38 41.29
CA GLU A 3 2.95 -8.67 40.78
C GLU A 3 1.82 -9.68 40.48
N SER A 4 0.58 -9.39 40.87
CA SER A 4 -0.59 -10.25 40.59
C SER A 4 -1.90 -9.48 40.40
N LEU A 5 -2.89 -10.12 39.77
CA LEU A 5 -4.24 -9.56 39.63
C LEU A 5 -4.92 -9.33 41.00
N HIS A 6 -4.46 -10.02 42.05
CA HIS A 6 -4.96 -9.91 43.41
C HIS A 6 -4.66 -8.56 44.07
N GLU A 7 -3.60 -7.88 43.65
CA GLU A 7 -3.21 -6.56 44.18
C GLU A 7 -4.05 -5.41 43.60
N TYR A 8 -4.86 -5.68 42.57
CA TYR A 8 -5.81 -4.73 41.97
C TYR A 8 -7.25 -4.93 42.45
N ALA A 9 -7.53 -5.97 43.24
CA ALA A 9 -8.86 -6.23 43.76
C ALA A 9 -9.24 -5.22 44.86
N PRO A 10 -10.46 -4.65 44.86
CA PRO A 10 -10.97 -3.89 46.00
C PRO A 10 -10.82 -4.70 47.30
N LEU A 11 -10.50 -4.04 48.42
CA LEU A 11 -10.26 -4.71 49.71
C LEU A 11 -11.42 -5.64 50.12
N GLU A 12 -12.68 -5.29 49.78
CA GLU A 12 -13.82 -6.16 50.08
C GLU A 12 -13.85 -7.44 49.23
N LEU A 13 -13.27 -7.42 48.03
CA LEU A 13 -13.16 -8.60 47.16
C LEU A 13 -12.08 -9.57 47.68
N TRP A 14 -11.05 -9.05 48.35
CA TRP A 14 -9.98 -9.84 48.97
C TRP A 14 -10.49 -10.71 50.12
N ASP A 15 -11.29 -10.15 51.03
CA ASP A 15 -11.87 -10.89 52.16
C ASP A 15 -12.82 -12.00 51.69
N VAL A 16 -13.59 -11.73 50.63
CA VAL A 16 -14.44 -12.70 49.95
C VAL A 16 -13.62 -13.81 49.29
N LEU A 17 -12.48 -13.47 48.67
CA LEU A 17 -11.56 -14.45 48.11
C LEU A 17 -10.87 -15.31 49.17
N GLN A 18 -10.77 -14.87 50.44
CA GLN A 18 -10.30 -15.68 51.56
C GLN A 18 -11.41 -16.48 52.27
N GLY A 19 -12.68 -16.16 52.01
CA GLY A 19 -13.82 -16.81 52.66
C GLY A 19 -14.12 -16.24 54.05
N LEU A 20 -13.60 -15.03 54.32
CA LEU A 20 -13.90 -14.26 55.51
C LEU A 20 -15.22 -13.49 55.28
N PRO A 21 -16.09 -13.36 56.29
CA PRO A 21 -17.28 -12.54 56.19
C PRO A 21 -16.86 -11.07 56.02
N SER A 22 -17.43 -10.36 55.04
CA SER A 22 -17.23 -8.91 54.92
C SER A 22 -17.84 -8.24 56.16
N GLU A 23 -17.04 -7.53 56.96
CA GLU A 23 -17.50 -6.82 58.14
C GLU A 23 -18.37 -5.62 57.74
N GLY A 24 -19.66 -5.86 57.54
CA GLY A 24 -20.69 -4.82 57.49
C GLY A 24 -21.06 -4.43 58.91
N GLY A 25 -20.73 -3.21 59.31
CA GLY A 25 -20.85 -2.69 60.66
C GLY A 25 -22.20 -2.93 61.34
N GLU A 26 -22.12 -3.45 62.57
CA GLU A 26 -23.17 -3.37 63.59
C GLU A 26 -23.34 -1.91 64.04
N ALA A 27 -24.56 -1.40 63.98
CA ALA A 27 -25.01 -0.29 64.81
C ALA A 27 -26.47 -0.54 65.22
N ASP A 28 -26.61 -0.93 66.48
CA ASP A 28 -27.75 -0.93 67.40
C ASP A 28 -29.13 -0.47 66.89
N ALA A 29 -30.11 -1.37 67.00
CA ALA A 29 -31.53 -1.02 67.13
C ALA A 29 -32.12 -1.74 68.36
N PRO A 30 -32.88 -1.05 69.23
CA PRO A 30 -33.32 -1.57 70.51
C PRO A 30 -34.54 -2.51 70.41
N GLU A 31 -34.65 -3.32 71.46
CA GLU A 31 -35.72 -4.28 71.76
C GLU A 31 -37.13 -3.70 71.63
N GLY A 32 -38.03 -4.46 71.00
CA GLY A 32 -39.47 -4.38 71.27
C GLY A 32 -40.39 -4.43 70.05
N ALA A 33 -40.72 -5.63 69.57
CA ALA A 33 -42.09 -6.04 69.19
C ALA A 33 -42.08 -7.47 68.64
N ALA A 34 -42.76 -8.35 69.36
CA ALA A 34 -43.01 -9.72 68.97
C ALA A 34 -44.09 -9.81 67.87
N ALA A 35 -43.97 -10.89 67.09
CA ALA A 35 -45.02 -11.56 66.31
C ALA A 35 -45.43 -10.95 64.96
N CYS A 36 -44.64 -11.25 63.93
CA CYS A 36 -45.19 -11.93 62.76
C CYS A 36 -44.13 -12.87 62.15
N LEU A 37 -44.41 -14.15 62.30
CA LEU A 37 -43.60 -15.30 61.93
C LEU A 37 -44.02 -15.67 60.51
N TRP A 38 -43.09 -15.76 59.55
CA TRP A 38 -42.92 -16.85 58.56
C TRP A 38 -42.11 -16.42 57.32
N PHE A 39 -41.04 -17.18 57.05
CA PHE A 39 -40.12 -17.21 55.90
C PHE A 39 -38.92 -16.22 55.84
N GLY A 40 -37.77 -16.67 56.38
CA GLY A 40 -36.55 -16.77 55.57
C GLY A 40 -35.51 -15.64 55.62
N ILE A 41 -34.98 -15.31 56.81
CA ILE A 41 -33.82 -14.41 56.94
C ILE A 41 -32.62 -15.14 57.53
N ILE A 42 -32.08 -16.08 56.76
CA ILE A 42 -30.65 -16.43 56.70
C ILE A 42 -30.32 -16.49 55.20
N LYS A 43 -30.39 -15.34 54.52
CA LYS A 43 -30.11 -15.30 53.07
C LYS A 43 -29.71 -13.95 52.49
N ILE A 44 -29.33 -12.95 53.30
CA ILE A 44 -29.01 -11.61 52.76
C ILE A 44 -27.50 -11.28 52.79
N SER A 45 -26.69 -11.84 53.70
CA SER A 45 -25.23 -11.54 53.68
C SER A 45 -24.38 -12.34 52.68
N LEU A 46 -24.93 -13.37 52.01
CA LEU A 46 -24.21 -14.18 51.00
C LEU A 46 -24.55 -13.80 49.54
N VAL A 47 -25.54 -12.93 49.33
CA VAL A 47 -26.01 -12.53 47.99
C VAL A 47 -25.06 -11.54 47.30
N PRO A 48 -24.44 -10.55 47.97
CA PRO A 48 -23.52 -9.62 47.33
C PRO A 48 -22.26 -10.31 46.79
N CYS A 49 -21.68 -11.21 47.59
CA CYS A 49 -20.47 -11.95 47.22
C CYS A 49 -20.70 -12.87 46.02
N ARG A 50 -21.86 -13.55 45.97
CA ARG A 50 -22.22 -14.43 44.84
C ARG A 50 -22.51 -13.63 43.57
N ALA A 51 -23.13 -12.46 43.68
CA ALA A 51 -23.39 -11.57 42.54
C ALA A 51 -22.08 -10.97 41.98
N GLN A 52 -21.16 -10.53 42.84
CA GLN A 52 -19.84 -10.03 42.42
C GLN A 52 -19.01 -11.14 41.76
N MET A 53 -18.98 -12.35 42.33
CA MET A 53 -18.27 -13.48 41.73
C MET A 53 -18.90 -13.93 40.42
N ALA A 54 -20.24 -13.89 40.31
CA ALA A 54 -20.94 -14.14 39.04
C ALA A 54 -20.55 -13.11 37.97
N ASN A 55 -20.49 -11.83 38.33
CA ASN A 55 -20.07 -10.76 37.42
C ASN A 55 -18.60 -10.90 37.01
N TYR A 56 -17.71 -11.32 37.92
CA TYR A 56 -16.31 -11.60 37.59
C TYR A 56 -16.18 -12.79 36.63
N ILE A 57 -16.85 -13.91 36.92
CA ILE A 57 -16.88 -15.08 36.02
C ILE A 57 -17.44 -14.65 34.65
N TYR A 58 -18.49 -13.85 34.63
CA TYR A 58 -19.06 -13.32 33.39
C TYR A 58 -18.03 -12.46 32.63
N ALA A 59 -17.36 -11.51 33.28
CA ALA A 59 -16.35 -10.64 32.66
C ALA A 59 -15.11 -11.42 32.15
N ALA A 60 -14.70 -12.47 32.86
CA ALA A 60 -13.58 -13.33 32.49
C ALA A 60 -13.92 -14.28 31.31
N LEU A 61 -15.21 -14.52 31.05
CA LEU A 61 -15.73 -15.34 29.96
C LEU A 61 -16.26 -14.51 28.78
N ASP A 62 -16.55 -13.22 29.00
CA ASP A 62 -17.16 -12.32 28.02
C ASP A 62 -16.28 -12.16 26.78
N SER A 63 -16.91 -12.31 25.62
CA SER A 63 -16.30 -12.05 24.31
C SER A 63 -16.24 -10.57 23.98
N HIS A 64 -16.99 -9.72 24.69
CA HIS A 64 -17.07 -8.27 24.46
C HIS A 64 -16.14 -7.44 25.36
N SER A 65 -15.54 -8.00 26.41
CA SER A 65 -14.42 -7.35 27.13
C SER A 65 -13.13 -7.26 26.28
N ALA A 66 -13.16 -7.78 25.05
CA ALA A 66 -12.10 -7.74 24.04
C ALA A 66 -11.67 -6.34 23.56
N ASP A 67 -12.34 -5.26 24.01
CA ASP A 67 -12.05 -3.88 23.61
C ASP A 67 -10.88 -3.21 24.35
N TRP A 68 -10.15 -3.94 25.20
CA TRP A 68 -8.86 -3.46 25.71
C TRP A 68 -7.73 -3.76 24.70
N THR A 69 -7.76 -2.95 23.63
CA THR A 69 -6.67 -2.62 22.68
C THR A 69 -6.08 -3.73 21.81
N ASP A 70 -6.29 -3.60 20.49
CA ASP A 70 -5.27 -3.32 19.44
C ASP A 70 -5.69 -3.86 18.03
N TYR A 71 -6.89 -4.43 17.86
CA TYR A 71 -7.19 -5.32 16.73
C TYR A 71 -8.28 -4.92 15.71
N THR A 72 -8.80 -3.69 15.64
CA THR A 72 -9.89 -3.39 14.67
C THR A 72 -9.60 -2.34 13.60
N SER A 73 -8.39 -1.81 13.47
CA SER A 73 -8.12 -0.73 12.49
C SER A 73 -7.07 -1.00 11.41
N ALA A 74 -6.48 -2.19 11.29
CA ALA A 74 -5.34 -2.37 10.36
C ALA A 74 -5.17 -3.75 9.70
N SER A 75 -6.24 -4.39 9.24
CA SER A 75 -6.10 -5.53 8.32
C SER A 75 -7.03 -5.40 7.11
N SER A 76 -6.49 -4.86 6.02
CA SER A 76 -6.83 -5.34 4.67
C SER A 76 -5.86 -6.46 4.31
N GLU A 77 -6.36 -7.41 3.51
CA GLU A 77 -5.72 -8.64 3.06
C GLU A 77 -4.31 -8.47 2.46
N TYR A 78 -3.53 -9.56 2.59
CA TYR A 78 -2.46 -10.00 1.69
C TYR A 78 -1.92 -8.97 0.69
N VAL A 79 -0.75 -8.41 1.00
CA VAL A 79 0.19 -8.02 -0.05
C VAL A 79 0.90 -9.32 -0.47
N PRO A 80 0.63 -9.90 -1.66
CA PRO A 80 1.54 -10.90 -2.19
C PRO A 80 2.92 -10.25 -2.25
N ALA A 81 3.95 -10.97 -1.78
CA ALA A 81 5.33 -10.53 -1.87
C ALA A 81 5.55 -9.93 -3.26
N THR A 82 5.74 -8.61 -3.31
CA THR A 82 6.10 -7.94 -4.56
C THR A 82 7.42 -8.61 -4.96
N PRO A 83 7.49 -9.32 -6.10
CA PRO A 83 8.79 -9.65 -6.64
C PRO A 83 9.45 -8.29 -6.84
N SER A 84 10.56 -8.04 -6.15
CA SER A 84 11.37 -6.90 -6.51
C SER A 84 11.70 -7.09 -7.98
N SER A 85 11.23 -6.18 -8.84
CA SER A 85 11.48 -6.16 -10.29
C SER A 85 12.96 -5.97 -10.66
N HIS A 86 13.86 -6.16 -9.68
CA HIS A 86 15.31 -6.15 -9.79
C HIS A 86 15.90 -7.36 -9.07
N SER A 87 15.27 -8.55 -9.20
CA SER A 87 16.02 -9.78 -8.93
C SER A 87 17.11 -9.89 -9.99
N LEU A 88 18.36 -9.81 -9.52
CA LEU A 88 19.61 -9.93 -10.26
C LEU A 88 19.83 -11.40 -10.69
N GLU A 89 18.84 -12.01 -11.35
CA GLU A 89 18.89 -13.41 -11.81
C GLU A 89 19.09 -13.55 -13.32
N GLY A 90 19.24 -12.43 -14.05
CA GLY A 90 19.65 -12.46 -15.46
C GLY A 90 21.12 -12.84 -15.61
N ALA A 91 21.47 -13.47 -16.74
CA ALA A 91 22.86 -13.78 -17.10
C ALA A 91 23.79 -12.55 -16.96
N ASP A 92 23.27 -11.33 -17.14
CA ASP A 92 24.01 -10.07 -17.12
C ASP A 92 23.92 -9.32 -15.76
N ALA A 93 23.49 -10.00 -14.70
CA ALA A 93 23.34 -9.41 -13.36
C ALA A 93 24.66 -8.84 -12.79
N HIS A 94 25.79 -9.31 -13.29
CA HIS A 94 27.13 -8.87 -12.93
C HIS A 94 27.60 -7.64 -13.73
N VAL A 95 26.87 -7.21 -14.76
CA VAL A 95 27.21 -6.05 -15.59
C VAL A 95 26.61 -4.78 -14.96
N PRO A 96 27.44 -3.81 -14.52
CA PRO A 96 26.96 -2.55 -13.96
C PRO A 96 25.95 -1.85 -14.88
N SER A 97 24.89 -1.28 -14.29
CA SER A 97 23.74 -0.74 -15.03
C SER A 97 24.07 0.38 -16.02
N TYR A 98 25.17 1.12 -15.80
CA TYR A 98 25.61 2.16 -16.72
C TYR A 98 26.33 1.61 -17.96
N ILE A 99 27.01 0.46 -17.87
CA ILE A 99 27.57 -0.23 -19.04
C ILE A 99 26.43 -0.73 -19.94
N ARG A 100 25.32 -1.17 -19.32
CA ARG A 100 24.09 -1.50 -20.05
C ARG A 100 23.44 -0.27 -20.68
N ALA A 101 23.35 0.84 -19.94
CA ALA A 101 22.81 2.09 -20.48
C ALA A 101 23.67 2.69 -21.61
N ASP A 102 24.99 2.56 -21.52
CA ASP A 102 25.93 2.96 -22.57
C ASP A 102 25.82 2.04 -23.78
N ALA A 103 25.68 0.73 -23.57
CA ALA A 103 25.40 -0.22 -24.64
C ALA A 103 24.06 0.06 -25.34
N GLU A 104 23.00 0.41 -24.62
CA GLU A 104 21.70 0.73 -25.21
C GLU A 104 21.73 2.06 -25.99
N ASN A 105 22.48 3.06 -25.51
CA ASN A 105 22.53 4.40 -26.11
C ASN A 105 23.58 4.54 -27.23
N ASN A 106 24.68 3.78 -27.18
CA ASN A 106 25.81 3.90 -28.11
C ASN A 106 26.01 2.67 -29.01
N GLY A 107 25.04 1.76 -29.08
CA GLY A 107 25.00 0.66 -30.05
C GLY A 107 25.73 -0.62 -29.63
N GLY A 108 25.74 -0.92 -28.34
CA GLY A 108 26.37 -2.07 -27.70
C GLY A 108 27.67 -1.69 -26.99
N ILE A 109 28.07 -2.48 -26.00
CA ILE A 109 29.49 -2.55 -25.61
C ILE A 109 30.28 -2.75 -26.92
N ALA A 110 31.46 -2.16 -27.05
CA ALA A 110 32.32 -2.19 -28.24
C ALA A 110 32.79 -3.59 -28.68
N ASP A 111 32.04 -4.66 -28.40
CA ASP A 111 32.33 -6.06 -28.66
C ASP A 111 32.63 -6.31 -30.15
N GLY A 112 31.82 -5.76 -31.06
CA GLY A 112 32.07 -5.87 -32.50
C GLY A 112 33.33 -5.13 -33.00
N ARG A 113 33.69 -4.00 -32.40
CA ARG A 113 34.86 -3.20 -32.83
C ARG A 113 36.17 -3.66 -32.19
N VAL A 114 36.11 -4.20 -30.96
CA VAL A 114 37.25 -4.80 -30.27
C VAL A 114 37.60 -6.13 -30.94
N ALA A 115 36.61 -6.93 -31.34
CA ALA A 115 36.82 -8.16 -32.10
C ALA A 115 37.43 -7.91 -33.49
N GLU A 116 36.97 -6.90 -34.24
CA GLU A 116 37.51 -6.58 -35.57
C GLU A 116 38.92 -5.97 -35.55
N ALA A 117 39.34 -5.32 -34.47
CA ALA A 117 40.61 -4.60 -34.41
C ALA A 117 41.80 -5.42 -33.87
N CYS A 118 41.55 -6.47 -33.07
CA CYS A 118 42.64 -7.11 -32.34
C CYS A 118 43.45 -8.13 -33.15
N GLY A 119 42.83 -8.91 -34.05
CA GLY A 119 43.52 -9.93 -34.84
C GLY A 119 44.30 -11.00 -34.05
N HIS A 120 44.23 -11.03 -32.73
CA HIS A 120 44.95 -11.99 -31.89
C HIS A 120 44.23 -13.33 -31.97
N THR A 121 44.99 -14.35 -32.32
CA THR A 121 44.50 -15.72 -32.48
C THR A 121 45.27 -16.63 -31.54
N ILE A 122 44.55 -17.27 -30.63
CA ILE A 122 45.10 -18.28 -29.74
C ILE A 122 45.02 -19.63 -30.47
N ASP A 123 46.16 -20.23 -30.78
CA ASP A 123 46.23 -21.61 -31.28
C ASP A 123 46.64 -22.54 -30.13
N PRO A 124 45.73 -23.36 -29.57
CA PRO A 124 46.04 -24.23 -28.45
C PRO A 124 47.07 -25.33 -28.80
N TRP A 125 47.39 -25.52 -30.08
CA TRP A 125 48.35 -26.50 -30.57
C TRP A 125 49.74 -25.92 -30.88
N ASP A 126 49.89 -24.60 -30.84
CA ASP A 126 51.13 -23.88 -31.12
C ASP A 126 51.18 -22.59 -30.30
N LEU A 127 51.27 -22.75 -28.97
CA LEU A 127 51.26 -21.63 -28.03
C LEU A 127 52.48 -20.74 -28.22
N GLN A 128 52.23 -19.45 -28.28
CA GLN A 128 53.28 -18.44 -28.25
C GLN A 128 53.97 -18.40 -26.87
N LEU A 129 55.15 -17.78 -26.81
CA LEU A 129 55.96 -17.75 -25.60
C LEU A 129 55.24 -17.02 -24.45
N ASP A 130 54.56 -15.92 -24.74
CA ASP A 130 53.74 -15.15 -23.81
C ASP A 130 52.51 -15.91 -23.30
N GLU A 131 51.83 -16.65 -24.18
CA GLU A 131 50.73 -17.55 -23.81
C GLU A 131 51.22 -18.67 -22.86
N SER A 132 52.38 -19.26 -23.18
CA SER A 132 53.02 -20.29 -22.36
C SER A 132 53.44 -19.76 -20.99
N VAL A 133 54.00 -18.55 -20.94
CA VAL A 133 54.35 -17.86 -19.68
C VAL A 133 53.08 -17.57 -18.87
N THR A 134 52.01 -17.13 -19.52
CA THR A 134 50.73 -16.84 -18.87
C THR A 134 50.19 -18.06 -18.15
N ILE A 135 50.10 -19.21 -18.82
CA ILE A 135 49.64 -20.46 -18.19
C ILE A 135 50.58 -20.88 -17.06
N ALA A 136 51.89 -20.78 -17.27
CA ALA A 136 52.89 -21.10 -16.25
C ALA A 136 52.76 -20.23 -14.99
N THR A 137 52.34 -18.97 -15.11
CA THR A 137 52.07 -18.11 -13.93
C THR A 137 50.92 -18.62 -13.06
N TYR A 138 49.93 -19.33 -13.63
CA TYR A 138 48.78 -19.83 -12.88
C TYR A 138 48.95 -21.28 -12.38
N LEU A 139 49.62 -22.12 -13.16
CA LEU A 139 49.73 -23.57 -12.87
C LEU A 139 51.15 -24.01 -12.49
N GLY A 140 52.15 -23.12 -12.58
CA GLY A 140 53.56 -23.44 -12.41
C GLY A 140 54.18 -24.11 -13.66
N LEU A 141 55.46 -24.50 -13.55
CA LEU A 141 56.16 -25.27 -14.59
C LEU A 141 56.17 -26.76 -14.21
N GLY A 142 55.80 -27.64 -15.13
CA GLY A 142 55.83 -29.09 -14.91
C GLY A 142 54.71 -29.84 -15.63
N ALA A 143 54.62 -31.16 -15.41
CA ALA A 143 53.62 -32.03 -16.04
C ALA A 143 52.17 -31.63 -15.70
N GLU A 144 51.97 -31.00 -14.54
CA GLU A 144 50.65 -30.53 -14.07
C GLU A 144 50.22 -29.19 -14.67
N SER A 145 51.08 -28.55 -15.48
CA SER A 145 50.80 -27.25 -16.10
C SER A 145 49.77 -27.32 -17.24
N GLY A 146 49.37 -28.53 -17.65
CA GLY A 146 48.50 -28.72 -18.81
C GLY A 146 49.14 -28.30 -20.14
N MET A 147 50.48 -28.17 -20.18
CA MET A 147 51.26 -27.89 -21.39
C MET A 147 52.22 -29.04 -21.68
N VAL A 148 52.43 -29.35 -22.96
CA VAL A 148 53.37 -30.37 -23.45
C VAL A 148 54.30 -29.74 -24.48
N VAL A 149 55.60 -29.99 -24.34
CA VAL A 149 56.59 -29.62 -25.35
C VAL A 149 56.68 -30.75 -26.38
N ARG A 150 56.42 -30.44 -27.64
CA ARG A 150 56.54 -31.39 -28.75
C ARG A 150 58.01 -31.64 -29.09
N ASN A 151 58.26 -32.70 -29.85
CA ASN A 151 59.61 -33.08 -30.29
C ASN A 151 60.29 -32.01 -31.18
N ASP A 152 59.52 -31.10 -31.78
CA ASP A 152 60.00 -29.97 -32.58
C ASP A 152 60.28 -28.71 -31.73
N GLY A 153 60.09 -28.78 -30.41
CA GLY A 153 60.31 -27.69 -29.47
C GLY A 153 59.11 -26.74 -29.30
N ARG A 154 58.00 -26.95 -30.03
CA ARG A 154 56.77 -26.15 -29.87
C ARG A 154 56.01 -26.54 -28.61
N VAL A 155 55.33 -25.58 -28.00
CA VAL A 155 54.53 -25.79 -26.78
C VAL A 155 53.05 -25.87 -27.19
N GLN A 156 52.33 -26.87 -26.70
CA GLN A 156 50.89 -27.01 -26.92
C GLN A 156 50.18 -27.34 -25.61
N LEU A 157 48.87 -27.12 -25.56
CA LEU A 157 48.04 -27.59 -24.45
C LEU A 157 47.88 -29.11 -24.48
N ASP A 158 47.86 -29.72 -23.29
CA ASP A 158 47.61 -31.14 -23.12
C ASP A 158 46.12 -31.47 -23.28
N ALA A 159 45.79 -32.22 -24.33
CA ALA A 159 44.42 -32.64 -24.63
C ALA A 159 43.95 -33.85 -23.79
N THR A 160 44.83 -34.49 -23.01
CA THR A 160 44.47 -35.67 -22.21
C THR A 160 43.48 -35.33 -21.09
N ASN A 161 43.52 -34.09 -20.58
CA ASN A 161 42.54 -33.55 -19.63
C ASN A 161 41.70 -32.46 -20.30
N PRO A 162 40.53 -32.78 -20.88
CA PRO A 162 39.74 -31.83 -21.66
C PRO A 162 39.22 -30.65 -20.81
N TRP A 163 39.07 -30.83 -19.50
CA TRP A 163 38.62 -29.76 -18.60
C TRP A 163 39.72 -28.76 -18.32
N LEU A 164 40.95 -29.23 -18.08
CA LEU A 164 42.11 -28.36 -17.91
C LEU A 164 42.43 -27.65 -19.22
N PHE A 165 42.33 -28.36 -20.35
CA PHE A 165 42.48 -27.79 -21.68
C PHE A 165 41.54 -26.59 -21.90
N MET A 166 40.23 -26.77 -21.68
CA MET A 166 39.24 -25.68 -21.83
C MET A 166 39.52 -24.52 -20.88
N ARG A 167 39.92 -24.79 -19.64
CA ARG A 167 40.27 -23.74 -18.66
C ARG A 167 41.52 -22.96 -19.05
N CYS A 168 42.52 -23.62 -19.64
CA CYS A 168 43.71 -22.95 -20.16
C CYS A 168 43.36 -22.07 -21.36
N VAL A 169 42.52 -22.54 -22.28
CA VAL A 169 42.01 -21.72 -23.41
C VAL A 169 41.25 -20.50 -22.90
N ASP A 170 40.33 -20.69 -21.95
CA ASP A 170 39.61 -19.59 -21.31
C ASP A 170 40.55 -18.63 -20.61
N CYS A 171 41.55 -19.13 -19.86
CA CYS A 171 42.54 -18.32 -19.19
C CYS A 171 43.30 -17.41 -20.17
N LEU A 172 43.72 -17.94 -21.32
CA LEU A 172 44.40 -17.17 -22.36
C LEU A 172 43.46 -16.10 -22.95
N GLY A 173 42.23 -16.51 -23.31
CA GLY A 173 41.22 -15.60 -23.85
C GLY A 173 40.88 -14.47 -22.87
N TRP A 174 40.71 -14.79 -21.58
CA TRP A 174 40.42 -13.83 -20.53
C TRP A 174 41.61 -12.92 -20.19
N THR A 175 42.84 -13.45 -20.20
CA THR A 175 44.04 -12.65 -20.01
C THR A 175 44.16 -11.62 -21.13
N HIS A 176 43.99 -12.06 -22.37
CA HIS A 176 44.03 -11.19 -23.53
C HIS A 176 42.90 -10.15 -23.51
N PHE A 177 41.68 -10.55 -23.17
CA PHE A 177 40.56 -9.62 -22.98
C PHE A 177 40.86 -8.58 -21.89
N ALA A 178 41.49 -8.98 -20.78
CA ALA A 178 41.92 -8.05 -19.73
C ALA A 178 42.92 -7.00 -20.24
N GLU A 179 43.75 -7.31 -21.23
CA GLU A 179 44.68 -6.36 -21.83
C GLU A 179 43.97 -5.25 -22.60
N HIS A 180 42.88 -5.56 -23.30
CA HIS A 180 42.05 -4.55 -24.00
C HIS A 180 41.29 -3.65 -23.03
N LEU A 181 40.92 -4.19 -21.89
CA LEU A 181 40.20 -3.45 -20.84
C LEU A 181 41.12 -2.54 -20.02
N ARG A 182 42.41 -2.86 -19.95
CA ARG A 182 43.41 -2.14 -19.16
C ARG A 182 43.61 -0.67 -19.62
N PRO A 183 43.63 -0.31 -20.92
CA PRO A 183 43.58 1.07 -21.41
C PRO A 183 42.35 1.86 -20.93
N ALA A 184 41.21 1.19 -20.78
CA ALA A 184 39.98 1.77 -20.26
C ALA A 184 39.95 1.84 -18.71
N CYS A 185 41.08 1.57 -18.04
CA CYS A 185 41.18 1.52 -16.58
C CYS A 185 40.26 0.49 -15.93
N ILE A 186 39.96 -0.60 -16.62
CA ILE A 186 39.17 -1.71 -16.07
C ILE A 186 40.14 -2.85 -15.71
N THR A 187 40.06 -3.30 -14.45
CA THR A 187 40.67 -4.55 -14.00
C THR A 187 39.66 -5.66 -14.21
N PHE A 188 40.08 -6.67 -14.97
CA PHE A 188 39.29 -7.86 -15.23
C PHE A 188 39.86 -9.02 -14.42
N TRP A 189 39.01 -9.68 -13.64
CA TRP A 189 39.34 -10.90 -12.94
C TRP A 189 38.55 -12.05 -13.50
N PHE A 190 39.21 -13.19 -13.57
CA PHE A 190 38.64 -14.42 -14.06
C PHE A 190 39.20 -15.56 -13.21
N PRO A 191 38.44 -16.66 -13.08
CA PRO A 191 38.95 -17.85 -12.41
C PRO A 191 40.20 -18.34 -13.16
N GLY A 192 41.30 -18.50 -12.43
CA GLY A 192 42.50 -19.11 -12.99
C GLY A 192 42.24 -20.59 -13.36
N PRO A 193 43.06 -21.18 -14.25
CA PRO A 193 42.85 -22.54 -14.73
C PRO A 193 42.94 -23.61 -13.63
N SER A 194 43.58 -23.29 -12.50
CA SER A 194 43.63 -24.12 -11.29
C SER A 194 42.33 -24.11 -10.47
N SER A 195 41.44 -23.14 -10.68
CA SER A 195 40.17 -23.04 -9.98
C SER A 195 39.06 -23.79 -10.71
N GLU A 196 38.15 -24.41 -9.96
CA GLU A 196 36.87 -24.87 -10.51
C GLU A 196 35.99 -23.65 -10.87
N TYR A 197 35.15 -23.77 -11.91
CA TYR A 197 34.19 -22.74 -12.36
C TYR A 197 33.05 -22.50 -11.35
N LYS A 198 33.38 -22.13 -10.11
CA LYS A 198 32.38 -21.83 -9.07
C LYS A 198 31.94 -20.36 -9.08
N SER A 199 32.66 -19.50 -9.79
CA SER A 199 32.36 -18.07 -9.94
C SER A 199 32.68 -17.62 -11.36
N GLY A 200 31.79 -16.83 -11.97
CA GLY A 200 32.05 -16.17 -13.24
C GLY A 200 33.12 -15.07 -13.13
N PRO A 201 33.65 -14.57 -14.26
CA PRO A 201 34.57 -13.44 -14.25
C PRO A 201 33.93 -12.19 -13.65
N GLY A 202 34.76 -11.34 -13.05
CA GLY A 202 34.38 -10.07 -12.43
C GLY A 202 35.15 -8.91 -13.04
N MET A 203 34.56 -7.72 -13.01
CA MET A 203 35.17 -6.51 -13.55
C MET A 203 35.07 -5.40 -12.51
N TRP A 204 36.13 -4.63 -12.34
CA TRP A 204 36.13 -3.43 -11.50
C TRP A 204 37.05 -2.38 -12.09
N TRP A 205 36.93 -1.15 -11.60
CA TRP A 205 37.82 -0.08 -12.01
C TRP A 205 39.20 -0.23 -11.37
N ASP A 206 40.26 -0.05 -12.15
CA ASP A 206 41.60 0.17 -11.62
C ASP A 206 41.66 1.59 -11.02
N GLU A 207 41.32 1.69 -9.74
CA GLU A 207 41.30 2.97 -9.01
C GLU A 207 42.64 3.72 -9.10
N SER A 208 43.75 2.99 -9.13
CA SER A 208 45.08 3.60 -9.19
C SER A 208 45.30 4.32 -10.53
N ARG A 209 44.84 3.72 -11.63
CA ARG A 209 44.91 4.31 -12.98
C ARG A 209 43.89 5.42 -13.19
N LEU A 210 42.66 5.25 -12.70
CA LEU A 210 41.63 6.30 -12.72
C LEU A 210 42.09 7.55 -11.94
N ARG A 211 42.77 7.37 -10.80
CA ARG A 211 43.25 8.49 -9.97
C ARG A 211 44.48 9.18 -10.55
N SER A 212 45.39 8.44 -11.18
CA SER A 212 46.69 8.97 -11.62
C SER A 212 46.68 9.70 -12.96
N ARG A 213 45.69 9.45 -13.82
CA ARG A 213 45.64 10.02 -15.18
C ARG A 213 44.60 11.13 -15.29
N ALA A 214 45.06 12.35 -15.55
CA ALA A 214 44.18 13.52 -15.71
C ALA A 214 43.10 13.34 -16.79
N GLN A 215 43.40 12.61 -17.88
CA GLN A 215 42.45 12.34 -18.96
C GLN A 215 41.21 11.54 -18.52
N HIS A 216 41.28 10.82 -17.39
CA HIS A 216 40.17 10.03 -16.85
C HIS A 216 39.42 10.76 -15.72
N LEU A 217 39.74 12.03 -15.44
CA LEU A 217 39.05 12.81 -14.42
C LEU A 217 37.52 12.86 -14.61
N PRO A 218 36.96 13.05 -15.83
CA PRO A 218 35.51 13.01 -16.03
C PRO A 218 34.90 11.66 -15.67
N LEU A 219 35.51 10.56 -16.15
CA LEU A 219 35.07 9.19 -15.85
C LEU A 219 35.16 8.89 -14.35
N ARG A 220 36.21 9.34 -13.68
CA ARG A 220 36.35 9.20 -12.22
C ARG A 220 35.23 9.91 -11.47
N LEU A 221 34.91 11.15 -11.84
CA LEU A 221 33.82 11.90 -11.19
C LEU A 221 32.46 11.21 -11.39
N GLU A 222 32.25 10.61 -12.56
CA GLU A 222 31.07 9.80 -12.85
C GLU A 222 31.01 8.52 -12.02
N VAL A 223 32.11 7.75 -11.95
CA VAL A 223 32.22 6.55 -11.11
C VAL A 223 31.99 6.90 -9.63
N ASP A 224 32.65 7.94 -9.11
CA ASP A 224 32.46 8.41 -7.74
C ASP A 224 31.01 8.87 -7.48
N ALA A 225 30.32 9.41 -8.48
CA ALA A 225 28.90 9.77 -8.36
C ALA A 225 27.99 8.53 -8.36
N LEU A 226 28.28 7.55 -9.22
CA LEU A 226 27.55 6.28 -9.30
C LEU A 226 27.74 5.43 -8.04
N GLU A 227 28.95 5.36 -7.49
CA GLU A 227 29.22 4.67 -6.23
C GLU A 227 28.48 5.31 -5.06
N ARG A 228 28.50 6.64 -4.97
CA ARG A 228 27.69 7.37 -3.97
C ARG A 228 26.19 7.10 -4.12
N ALA A 229 25.69 7.07 -5.36
CA ALA A 229 24.29 6.73 -5.63
C ALA A 229 23.98 5.26 -5.29
N ALA A 230 24.89 4.33 -5.57
CA ALA A 230 24.76 2.92 -5.24
C ALA A 230 24.78 2.69 -3.72
N GLU A 231 25.69 3.33 -2.99
CA GLU A 231 25.71 3.31 -1.53
C GLU A 231 24.42 3.86 -0.94
N TYR A 232 23.93 4.99 -1.47
CA TYR A 232 22.64 5.55 -1.05
C TYR A 232 21.50 4.56 -1.28
N ASN A 233 21.41 4.01 -2.49
CA ASN A 233 20.40 3.02 -2.84
C ASN A 233 20.48 1.77 -1.96
N PHE A 234 21.70 1.32 -1.63
CA PHE A 234 21.92 0.20 -0.71
C PHE A 234 21.45 0.51 0.71
N ARG A 235 21.73 1.73 1.23
CA ARG A 235 21.23 2.19 2.54
C ARG A 235 19.71 2.26 2.56
N VAL A 236 19.09 2.81 1.51
CA VAL A 236 17.62 2.88 1.35
C VAL A 236 17.02 1.48 1.28
N TRP A 237 17.63 0.57 0.52
CA TRP A 237 17.20 -0.82 0.43
C TRP A 237 17.29 -1.52 1.79
N LYS A 238 18.42 -1.39 2.50
CA LYS A 238 18.61 -1.96 3.84
C LYS A 238 17.55 -1.45 4.81
N PHE A 239 17.27 -0.15 4.79
CA PHE A 239 16.21 0.45 5.59
C PHE A 239 14.82 -0.14 5.27
N LYS A 240 14.44 -0.18 3.98
CA LYS A 240 13.15 -0.76 3.55
C LYS A 240 13.02 -2.22 3.99
N LYS A 241 14.08 -3.01 3.82
CA LYS A 241 14.11 -4.43 4.19
C LYS A 241 13.96 -4.62 5.70
N MET A 242 14.64 -3.83 6.52
CA MET A 242 14.56 -3.93 7.98
C MET A 242 13.21 -3.47 8.52
N LEU A 243 12.59 -2.44 7.94
CA LEU A 243 11.22 -2.06 8.29
C LEU A 243 10.20 -3.14 7.92
N ALA A 244 10.33 -3.73 6.73
CA ALA A 244 9.45 -4.83 6.32
C ALA A 244 9.60 -6.03 7.27
N LEU A 245 10.83 -6.39 7.64
CA LEU A 245 11.10 -7.44 8.62
C LEU A 245 10.43 -7.14 9.97
N ALA A 246 10.58 -5.93 10.50
CA ALA A 246 9.97 -5.51 11.75
C ALA A 246 8.43 -5.51 11.69
N GLN A 247 7.84 -5.07 10.57
CA GLN A 247 6.38 -5.08 10.38
C GLN A 247 5.83 -6.50 10.30
N ASN A 248 6.51 -7.39 9.58
CA ASN A 248 6.13 -8.80 9.49
C ASN A 248 6.25 -9.49 10.84
N GLY A 249 7.32 -9.21 11.60
CA GLY A 249 7.49 -9.69 12.98
C GLY A 249 6.36 -9.22 13.92
N LEU A 250 5.98 -7.94 13.83
CA LEU A 250 4.85 -7.39 14.59
C LEU A 250 3.53 -8.06 14.22
N HIS A 251 3.28 -8.29 12.93
CA HIS A 251 2.08 -8.94 12.45
C HIS A 251 1.99 -10.38 12.95
N ALA A 252 3.08 -11.15 12.81
CA ALA A 252 3.15 -12.54 13.28
C ALA A 252 2.93 -12.64 14.79
N ALA A 253 3.63 -11.81 15.59
CA ALA A 253 3.46 -11.81 17.04
C ALA A 253 2.03 -11.44 17.47
N ARG A 254 1.40 -10.47 16.78
CA ARG A 254 -0.01 -10.10 17.01
C ARG A 254 -0.97 -11.24 16.68
N PHE A 255 -0.79 -11.88 15.53
CA PHE A 255 -1.61 -13.02 15.13
C PHE A 255 -1.56 -14.16 16.18
N HIS A 256 -0.34 -14.52 16.61
CA HIS A 256 -0.15 -15.59 17.59
C HIS A 256 -0.69 -15.23 18.98
N LEU A 257 -0.52 -13.99 19.44
CA LEU A 257 -1.13 -13.52 20.70
C LEU A 257 -2.66 -13.54 20.63
N THR A 258 -3.26 -13.15 19.50
CA THR A 258 -4.72 -13.22 19.30
C THR A 258 -5.21 -14.66 19.31
N ARG A 259 -4.51 -15.58 18.65
CA ARG A 259 -4.83 -17.00 18.68
C ARG A 259 -4.74 -17.56 20.10
N TRP A 260 -3.64 -17.30 20.81
CA TRP A 260 -3.44 -17.72 22.19
C TRP A 260 -4.57 -17.22 23.11
N ARG A 261 -5.01 -15.96 22.95
CA ARG A 261 -6.14 -15.41 23.72
C ARG A 261 -7.45 -16.16 23.49
N ARG A 262 -7.74 -16.55 22.24
CA ARG A 262 -8.95 -17.33 21.91
C ARG A 262 -8.88 -18.73 22.54
N ASP A 263 -7.72 -19.37 22.47
CA ASP A 263 -7.49 -20.68 23.06
C ASP A 263 -7.61 -20.63 24.60
N ALA A 264 -7.05 -19.59 25.24
CA ALA A 264 -7.20 -19.34 26.67
C ALA A 264 -8.66 -19.11 27.08
N GLN A 265 -9.43 -18.32 26.31
CA GLN A 265 -10.86 -18.12 26.58
C GLN A 265 -11.65 -19.43 26.46
N ALA A 266 -11.34 -20.27 25.46
CA ALA A 266 -11.96 -21.58 25.31
C ALA A 266 -11.61 -22.52 26.49
N ALA A 267 -10.37 -22.46 26.98
CA ALA A 267 -9.93 -23.19 28.17
C ALA A 267 -10.69 -22.74 29.43
N ARG A 268 -10.81 -21.42 29.66
CA ARG A 268 -11.59 -20.84 30.77
C ARG A 268 -13.07 -21.26 30.73
N LYS A 269 -13.71 -21.20 29.55
CA LYS A 269 -15.10 -21.69 29.38
C LYS A 269 -15.23 -23.18 29.73
N THR A 270 -14.26 -23.98 29.30
CA THR A 270 -14.22 -25.42 29.60
C THR A 270 -14.02 -25.69 31.08
N LEU A 271 -13.14 -24.94 31.75
CA LEU A 271 -12.90 -25.02 33.19
C LEU A 271 -14.16 -24.69 33.98
N VAL A 272 -14.81 -23.55 33.68
CA VAL A 272 -16.04 -23.13 34.36
C VAL A 272 -17.14 -24.17 34.20
N ARG A 273 -17.33 -24.70 32.97
CA ARG A 273 -18.30 -25.76 32.71
C ARG A 273 -18.02 -27.01 33.54
N ARG A 274 -16.77 -27.51 33.53
CA ARG A 274 -16.38 -28.71 34.30
C ARG A 274 -16.56 -28.54 35.80
N MET A 275 -16.27 -27.35 36.34
CA MET A 275 -16.44 -27.04 37.76
C MET A 275 -17.91 -27.10 38.16
N PHE A 276 -18.81 -26.52 37.36
CA PHE A 276 -20.25 -26.60 37.61
C PHE A 276 -20.82 -28.02 37.41
N GLU A 277 -20.37 -28.77 36.39
CA GLU A 277 -20.74 -30.18 36.18
C GLU A 277 -20.31 -31.07 37.36
N ALA A 278 -19.19 -30.75 38.01
CA ALA A 278 -18.71 -31.43 39.23
C ALA A 278 -19.43 -30.97 40.52
N GLY A 279 -20.49 -30.15 40.41
CA GLY A 279 -21.26 -29.66 41.55
C GLY A 279 -20.52 -28.61 42.41
N ARG A 280 -19.47 -27.97 41.89
CA ARG A 280 -18.74 -26.91 42.62
C ARG A 280 -19.55 -25.62 42.68
N GLY A 281 -19.42 -24.90 43.80
CA GLY A 281 -20.09 -23.62 44.01
C GLY A 281 -19.43 -22.48 43.23
N ILE A 282 -20.15 -21.36 43.07
CA ILE A 282 -19.69 -20.19 42.31
C ILE A 282 -18.38 -19.58 42.83
N VAL A 283 -18.14 -19.66 44.14
CA VAL A 283 -16.91 -19.15 44.78
C VAL A 283 -15.71 -20.01 44.41
N ASP A 284 -15.84 -21.34 44.48
CA ASP A 284 -14.78 -22.29 44.10
C ASP A 284 -14.44 -22.17 42.61
N THR A 285 -15.47 -22.03 41.77
CA THR A 285 -15.31 -21.80 40.32
C THR A 285 -14.59 -20.49 40.04
N GLY A 286 -14.93 -19.42 40.77
CA GLY A 286 -14.26 -18.13 40.68
C GLY A 286 -12.78 -18.19 41.07
N ARG A 287 -12.45 -18.81 42.22
CA ARG A 287 -11.07 -18.99 42.66
C ARG A 287 -10.24 -19.81 41.68
N ALA A 288 -10.80 -20.91 41.15
CA ALA A 288 -10.13 -21.73 40.15
C ALA A 288 -9.87 -20.96 38.85
N LEU A 289 -10.81 -20.09 38.45
CA LEU A 289 -10.67 -19.24 37.27
C LEU A 289 -9.57 -18.17 37.45
N VAL A 290 -9.51 -17.52 38.62
CA VAL A 290 -8.44 -16.56 38.95
C VAL A 290 -7.08 -17.26 38.92
N HIS A 291 -6.94 -18.39 39.60
CA HIS A 291 -5.70 -19.16 39.61
C HIS A 291 -5.27 -19.56 38.19
N HIS A 292 -6.21 -19.97 37.34
CA HIS A 292 -5.93 -20.29 35.95
C HIS A 292 -5.46 -19.05 35.16
N MET A 293 -6.09 -17.90 35.37
CA MET A 293 -5.68 -16.63 34.75
C MET A 293 -4.31 -16.16 35.20
N ASP A 294 -3.91 -16.42 36.45
CA ASP A 294 -2.56 -16.12 36.93
C ASP A 294 -1.52 -17.03 36.27
N GLN A 295 -1.81 -18.33 36.12
CA GLN A 295 -0.93 -19.25 35.37
C GLN A 295 -0.76 -18.81 33.90
N GLU A 296 -1.81 -18.29 33.27
CA GLU A 296 -1.75 -17.73 31.91
C GLU A 296 -0.88 -16.46 31.80
N GLN A 297 -0.59 -15.76 32.90
CA GLN A 297 0.37 -14.65 32.89
C GLN A 297 1.81 -15.13 32.69
N TYR A 298 2.11 -16.32 33.20
CA TYR A 298 3.42 -16.94 33.14
C TYR A 298 3.56 -17.98 32.02
N ASP A 299 2.57 -18.08 31.11
CA ASP A 299 2.64 -19.00 29.98
C ASP A 299 3.86 -18.65 29.09
N PRO A 300 4.83 -19.57 28.91
CA PRO A 300 6.03 -19.30 28.14
C PRO A 300 5.74 -18.97 26.68
N THR A 301 4.63 -19.47 26.13
CA THR A 301 4.19 -19.18 24.77
C THR A 301 3.74 -17.72 24.65
N ARG A 302 2.94 -17.24 25.62
CA ARG A 302 2.52 -15.83 25.67
C ARG A 302 3.73 -14.92 25.81
N LEU A 303 4.61 -15.19 26.78
CA LEU A 303 5.80 -14.39 27.05
C LEU A 303 6.72 -14.32 25.84
N ARG A 304 6.96 -15.45 25.15
CA ARG A 304 7.74 -15.48 23.91
C ARG A 304 7.17 -14.55 22.83
N TRP A 305 5.86 -14.59 22.61
CA TRP A 305 5.23 -13.74 21.58
C TRP A 305 5.13 -12.27 22.00
N GLN A 306 5.01 -11.98 23.29
CA GLN A 306 5.13 -10.62 23.81
C GLN A 306 6.53 -10.07 23.59
N GLN A 307 7.57 -10.84 23.93
CA GLN A 307 8.96 -10.48 23.69
C GLN A 307 9.21 -10.24 22.18
N ALA A 308 8.80 -11.15 21.30
CA ALA A 308 8.95 -10.99 19.86
C ALA A 308 8.26 -9.73 19.31
N ARG A 309 7.08 -9.39 19.84
CA ARG A 309 6.37 -8.14 19.52
C ARG A 309 7.19 -6.92 19.93
N ASP A 310 7.72 -6.93 21.15
CA ASP A 310 8.43 -5.79 21.71
C ASP A 310 9.80 -5.59 21.06
N GLU A 311 10.52 -6.67 20.73
CA GLU A 311 11.71 -6.67 19.87
C GLU A 311 11.42 -6.07 18.49
N SER A 312 10.32 -6.48 17.85
CA SER A 312 9.93 -5.94 16.55
C SER A 312 9.52 -4.45 16.63
N ARG A 313 8.91 -4.01 17.74
CA ARG A 313 8.64 -2.57 18.00
C ARG A 313 9.93 -1.78 18.19
N ALA A 314 10.89 -2.32 18.95
CA ALA A 314 12.20 -1.71 19.16
C ALA A 314 12.95 -1.55 17.83
N MET A 315 13.01 -2.62 17.04
CA MET A 315 13.61 -2.61 15.70
C MET A 315 12.96 -1.56 14.80
N ARG A 316 11.62 -1.50 14.76
CA ARG A 316 10.91 -0.47 13.97
C ARG A 316 11.30 0.95 14.40
N ARG A 317 11.34 1.24 15.71
CA ARG A 317 11.72 2.56 16.22
C ARG A 317 13.16 2.91 15.83
N GLU A 318 14.10 2.00 16.05
CA GLU A 318 15.51 2.19 15.70
C GLU A 318 15.69 2.55 14.21
N TRP A 319 15.06 1.80 13.31
CA TRP A 319 15.22 2.00 11.88
C TRP A 319 14.51 3.25 11.36
N VAL A 320 13.39 3.66 11.97
CA VAL A 320 12.76 4.97 11.68
C VAL A 320 13.70 6.11 12.08
N THR A 321 14.27 6.07 13.29
CA THR A 321 15.23 7.09 13.74
C THR A 321 16.49 7.13 12.87
N ARG A 322 17.00 5.98 12.41
CA ARG A 322 18.14 5.94 11.46
C ARG A 322 17.80 6.58 10.12
N LYS A 323 16.59 6.36 9.60
CA LYS A 323 16.13 7.00 8.36
C LYS A 323 16.14 8.52 8.49
N GLU A 324 15.61 9.03 9.59
CA GLU A 324 15.58 10.48 9.87
C GLU A 324 17.00 11.05 9.96
N ARG A 325 17.91 10.37 10.68
CA ARG A 325 19.33 10.78 10.75
C ARG A 325 20.01 10.79 9.39
N TRP A 326 19.77 9.80 8.53
CA TRP A 326 20.36 9.77 7.19
C TRP A 326 19.80 10.84 6.27
N ALA A 327 18.48 11.08 6.32
CA ALA A 327 17.86 12.18 5.60
C ALA A 327 18.44 13.54 6.04
N LEU A 328 18.71 13.70 7.34
CA LEU A 328 19.38 14.89 7.86
C LEU A 328 20.83 15.00 7.39
N ILE A 329 21.60 13.91 7.31
CA ILE A 329 22.97 13.95 6.78
C ILE A 329 22.96 14.36 5.29
N GLU A 330 22.04 13.85 4.49
CA GLU A 330 21.90 14.22 3.08
C GLU A 330 21.46 15.67 2.88
N LEU A 331 20.47 16.11 3.66
CA LEU A 331 20.08 17.52 3.70
C LEU A 331 21.24 18.39 4.16
N SER A 332 22.03 17.97 5.16
CA SER A 332 23.19 18.73 5.61
C SER A 332 24.28 18.80 4.56
N ASN A 333 24.52 17.73 3.79
CA ASN A 333 25.47 17.73 2.68
C ASN A 333 24.99 18.61 1.51
N LEU A 334 23.69 18.56 1.18
CA LEU A 334 23.08 19.44 0.18
C LEU A 334 23.13 20.89 0.62
N VAL A 335 22.82 21.18 1.89
CA VAL A 335 22.91 22.51 2.49
C VAL A 335 24.35 22.97 2.57
N LEU A 336 25.33 22.09 2.83
CA LEU A 336 26.75 22.44 2.82
C LEU A 336 27.25 22.71 1.39
N ILE A 337 26.80 21.94 0.40
CA ILE A 337 27.11 22.19 -1.02
C ILE A 337 26.46 23.48 -1.50
N LEU A 338 25.18 23.69 -1.19
CA LEU A 338 24.48 24.96 -1.46
C LEU A 338 25.13 26.10 -0.71
N ALA A 339 25.49 25.93 0.55
CA ALA A 339 26.19 26.93 1.33
C ALA A 339 27.58 27.18 0.77
N LEU A 340 28.33 26.20 0.26
CA LEU A 340 29.63 26.41 -0.39
C LEU A 340 29.47 27.09 -1.75
N LEU A 341 28.43 26.78 -2.53
CA LEU A 341 28.08 27.48 -3.78
C LEU A 341 27.62 28.91 -3.51
N ILE A 342 26.85 29.12 -2.46
CA ILE A 342 26.40 30.42 -1.96
C ILE A 342 27.58 31.18 -1.34
N PHE A 343 28.48 30.56 -0.60
CA PHE A 343 29.64 31.18 0.07
C PHE A 343 30.77 31.47 -0.92
N CYS A 344 30.91 30.70 -2.01
CA CYS A 344 31.65 31.11 -3.21
C CYS A 344 31.00 32.31 -3.91
N SER A 345 29.70 32.53 -3.73
CA SER A 345 28.97 33.70 -4.23
C SER A 345 28.85 34.85 -3.21
N LEU A 346 29.09 34.59 -1.92
CA LEU A 346 28.88 35.49 -0.77
C LEU A 346 30.06 35.47 0.19
N GLN A 347 31.29 35.48 -0.34
CA GLN A 347 32.43 36.07 0.36
C GLN A 347 32.33 37.61 0.35
N LEU A 348 31.23 38.13 0.91
CA LEU A 348 31.10 39.47 1.45
C LEU A 348 30.00 39.42 2.51
N THR A 349 30.39 39.77 3.73
CA THR A 349 29.58 40.15 4.91
C THR A 349 29.03 39.07 5.87
N VAL A 350 29.86 38.80 6.92
CA VAL A 350 29.60 39.02 8.37
C VAL A 350 28.54 38.16 9.13
N MET A 351 29.08 37.34 10.06
CA MET A 351 28.78 37.13 11.52
C MET A 351 27.46 37.70 12.11
N ALA A 352 26.79 37.22 13.16
CA ALA A 352 26.83 36.12 14.14
C ALA A 352 25.61 36.32 15.11
N ALA A 353 25.47 35.43 16.13
CA ALA A 353 24.72 35.56 17.41
C ALA A 353 23.26 35.07 17.43
N ASN A 354 22.69 34.53 18.52
CA ASN A 354 23.13 33.70 19.67
C ASN A 354 21.83 33.27 20.39
N ASP A 355 21.92 32.18 21.16
CA ASP A 355 20.93 31.59 22.08
C ASP A 355 20.34 32.56 23.13
N ASP A 356 19.17 32.19 23.69
CA ASP A 356 18.97 32.23 25.15
C ASP A 356 17.88 31.24 25.61
N ASP A 357 18.24 30.48 26.64
CA ASP A 357 17.49 29.43 27.36
C ASP A 357 16.45 29.99 28.35
N VAL A 358 15.32 29.29 28.52
CA VAL A 358 14.34 29.53 29.61
C VAL A 358 14.22 28.26 30.47
N VAL A 359 14.60 28.40 31.74
CA VAL A 359 14.48 27.37 32.79
C VAL A 359 13.08 27.41 33.41
N MET A 360 12.42 26.24 33.50
CA MET A 360 11.17 26.04 34.24
C MET A 360 11.44 25.27 35.55
N PRO A 361 10.80 25.62 36.67
CA PRO A 361 10.97 24.90 37.94
C PRO A 361 10.27 23.53 37.93
N GLY A 362 10.86 22.56 38.63
CA GLY A 362 10.43 21.17 38.68
C GLY A 362 9.15 20.93 39.49
N PRO A 363 8.45 19.80 39.25
CA PRO A 363 7.19 19.47 39.92
C PRO A 363 7.46 18.73 41.24
N ASP A 364 7.05 19.34 42.35
CA ASP A 364 6.79 18.59 43.58
C ASP A 364 5.48 17.81 43.44
N GLU A 365 5.52 16.55 43.88
CA GLU A 365 4.44 15.57 43.83
C GLU A 365 3.19 16.04 44.59
N TYR A 366 2.19 16.51 43.85
CA TYR A 366 0.81 16.55 44.31
C TYR A 366 0.09 15.33 43.74
N VAL A 367 -0.04 14.26 44.52
CA VAL A 367 -0.86 13.10 44.13
C VAL A 367 -2.33 13.45 44.43
N PRO A 368 -3.20 13.59 43.42
CA PRO A 368 -4.61 13.88 43.66
C PRO A 368 -5.28 12.65 44.27
N THR A 369 -5.86 12.79 45.46
CA THR A 369 -6.70 11.75 46.05
C THR A 369 -8.02 11.68 45.28
N LEU A 370 -8.36 10.49 44.77
CA LEU A 370 -9.62 10.26 44.06
C LEU A 370 -10.80 10.43 45.02
N ALA A 371 -11.86 11.10 44.55
CA ALA A 371 -13.11 11.19 45.30
C ALA A 371 -13.72 9.78 45.51
N PRO A 372 -14.40 9.53 46.64
CA PRO A 372 -15.02 8.24 46.93
C PRO A 372 -16.04 7.84 45.85
N ASP A 373 -16.07 6.56 45.50
CA ASP A 373 -16.93 6.02 44.44
C ASP A 373 -18.38 5.82 44.93
N ASP A 374 -19.06 6.94 45.23
CA ASP A 374 -20.43 6.95 45.75
C ASP A 374 -21.41 7.65 44.80
N CYS A 375 -22.71 7.46 45.06
CA CYS A 375 -23.78 8.01 44.23
C CYS A 375 -23.75 9.55 44.16
N TYR A 376 -23.20 10.20 45.18
CA TYR A 376 -23.03 11.66 45.23
C TYR A 376 -21.91 12.12 44.29
N THR A 377 -20.79 11.40 44.25
CA THR A 377 -19.65 11.68 43.37
C THR A 377 -20.02 11.46 41.91
N TRP A 378 -20.81 10.43 41.59
CA TRP A 378 -21.34 10.24 40.23
C TRP A 378 -22.37 11.29 39.82
N ALA A 379 -23.25 11.72 40.73
CA ALA A 379 -24.19 12.80 40.46
C ALA A 379 -23.46 14.12 40.19
N LYS A 380 -22.40 14.41 40.96
CA LYS A 380 -21.56 15.59 40.79
C LYS A 380 -20.71 15.52 39.52
N ALA A 381 -20.18 14.34 39.17
CA ALA A 381 -19.48 14.11 37.91
C ALA A 381 -20.40 14.25 36.71
N ALA A 382 -21.66 13.78 36.79
CA ALA A 382 -22.66 13.94 35.75
C ALA A 382 -23.10 15.41 35.59
N ASP A 383 -23.29 16.16 36.67
CA ASP A 383 -23.55 17.60 36.63
C ASP A 383 -22.36 18.37 36.01
N LEU A 384 -21.13 18.07 36.43
CA LEU A 384 -19.92 18.64 35.84
C LEU A 384 -19.80 18.31 34.35
N ALA A 385 -20.15 17.08 33.94
CA ALA A 385 -20.17 16.68 32.53
C ALA A 385 -21.25 17.43 31.74
N LEU A 386 -22.46 17.62 32.29
CA LEU A 386 -23.53 18.38 31.65
C LEU A 386 -23.20 19.88 31.51
N ARG A 387 -22.59 20.48 32.54
CA ARG A 387 -22.06 21.86 32.49
C ARG A 387 -20.95 21.98 31.46
N HIS A 388 -20.04 21.02 31.41
CA HIS A 388 -18.98 20.98 30.41
C HIS A 388 -19.57 20.86 28.99
N ILE A 389 -20.52 19.95 28.76
CA ILE A 389 -21.20 19.78 27.46
C ILE A 389 -21.94 21.06 27.02
N ALA A 390 -22.52 21.79 27.96
CA ALA A 390 -23.21 23.04 27.67
C ALA A 390 -22.26 24.21 27.33
N LEU A 391 -21.12 24.28 28.00
CA LEU A 391 -20.12 25.34 27.84
C LEU A 391 -19.19 25.13 26.64
N VAL A 392 -18.92 23.88 26.25
CA VAL A 392 -18.03 23.61 25.11
C VAL A 392 -18.77 23.90 23.81
N GLU A 393 -18.27 24.87 23.04
CA GLU A 393 -18.86 25.29 21.76
C GLU A 393 -18.87 24.18 20.70
N GLN A 394 -17.85 23.31 20.73
CA GLN A 394 -17.68 22.20 19.80
C GLN A 394 -17.92 20.84 20.50
N PRO A 395 -18.96 20.07 20.12
CA PRO A 395 -19.25 18.81 20.78
C PRO A 395 -18.06 17.84 20.68
N LEU A 396 -17.84 17.07 21.76
CA LEU A 396 -16.79 16.04 21.84
C LEU A 396 -16.88 15.10 20.62
N ARG A 397 -15.77 14.97 19.92
CA ARG A 397 -15.66 14.13 18.71
C ARG A 397 -15.75 12.66 19.11
N HIS A 398 -16.52 11.87 18.36
CA HIS A 398 -16.52 10.43 18.55
C HIS A 398 -15.18 9.87 18.04
N ARG A 399 -14.58 8.88 18.72
CA ARG A 399 -13.26 8.33 18.32
C ARG A 399 -13.21 7.83 16.87
N GLY A 400 -14.34 7.34 16.35
CA GLY A 400 -14.50 6.92 14.95
C GLY A 400 -14.46 8.05 13.93
N ASP A 401 -14.74 9.30 14.34
CA ASP A 401 -14.78 10.47 13.45
C ASP A 401 -13.39 10.83 12.92
N ALA A 402 -12.35 10.63 13.74
CA ALA A 402 -10.96 10.84 13.34
C ALA A 402 -10.55 9.92 12.18
N SER A 403 -11.09 8.69 12.11
CA SER A 403 -10.80 7.74 11.04
C SER A 403 -11.45 8.15 9.71
N VAL A 404 -12.66 8.72 9.76
CA VAL A 404 -13.36 9.25 8.58
C VAL A 404 -12.63 10.50 8.08
N GLU A 405 -12.27 11.43 8.97
CA GLU A 405 -11.54 12.67 8.62
C GLU A 405 -10.15 12.42 8.02
N ALA A 406 -9.37 11.51 8.62
CA ALA A 406 -8.04 11.14 8.11
C ALA A 406 -8.11 10.57 6.68
N TYR A 407 -9.17 9.81 6.39
CA TYR A 407 -9.37 9.22 5.07
C TYR A 407 -9.93 10.24 4.05
N VAL A 408 -10.89 11.09 4.45
CA VAL A 408 -11.42 12.17 3.60
C VAL A 408 -10.30 13.08 3.10
N ARG A 409 -9.35 13.45 3.96
CA ARG A 409 -8.18 14.27 3.58
C ARG A 409 -7.31 13.61 2.51
N ASN A 410 -7.19 12.28 2.50
CA ASN A 410 -6.40 11.57 1.50
C ASN A 410 -7.13 11.40 0.17
N THR A 411 -8.46 11.28 0.15
CA THR A 411 -9.23 11.17 -1.10
C THR A 411 -9.30 12.47 -1.91
N ASN A 412 -9.11 13.64 -1.30
CA ASN A 412 -9.09 14.91 -2.03
C ASN A 412 -7.89 15.04 -2.98
N LEU A 413 -6.93 14.10 -2.96
CA LEU A 413 -5.82 14.03 -3.92
C LEU A 413 -6.21 13.38 -5.25
N VAL A 414 -7.38 12.72 -5.33
CA VAL A 414 -7.99 12.30 -6.60
C VAL A 414 -9.26 13.12 -6.81
N ALA A 415 -9.15 14.45 -6.69
CA ALA A 415 -10.15 15.30 -7.31
C ALA A 415 -10.19 14.88 -8.78
N ALA A 416 -11.34 14.35 -9.21
CA ALA A 416 -11.58 14.01 -10.61
C ALA A 416 -11.08 15.18 -11.44
N CYS A 417 -10.01 14.97 -12.22
CA CYS A 417 -9.54 15.97 -13.16
C CYS A 417 -10.78 16.50 -13.85
N ASP A 418 -11.07 17.80 -13.72
CA ASP A 418 -12.18 18.46 -14.39
C ASP A 418 -12.19 17.92 -15.81
N ALA A 419 -13.17 17.07 -16.12
CA ALA A 419 -13.18 16.30 -17.34
C ALA A 419 -13.32 17.33 -18.46
N LYS A 420 -12.18 17.76 -19.02
CA LYS A 420 -12.14 18.62 -20.19
C LYS A 420 -13.10 17.97 -21.16
N LYS A 421 -14.14 18.70 -21.58
CA LYS A 421 -15.14 18.19 -22.52
C LYS A 421 -14.38 17.72 -23.76
N LEU A 422 -14.10 16.43 -23.85
CA LEU A 422 -13.38 15.85 -24.96
C LEU A 422 -14.30 15.95 -26.18
N PRO A 423 -13.83 16.58 -27.28
CA PRO A 423 -14.62 16.74 -28.49
C PRO A 423 -15.29 15.45 -28.97
N ILE A 424 -14.55 14.33 -28.99
CA ILE A 424 -15.09 13.03 -29.40
C ILE A 424 -15.49 12.23 -28.17
N LEU A 425 -16.81 12.13 -27.95
CA LEU A 425 -17.38 11.25 -26.94
C LEU A 425 -17.14 9.80 -27.35
N SER A 426 -16.39 9.09 -26.52
CA SER A 426 -16.25 7.63 -26.62
C SER A 426 -17.63 7.00 -26.39
N TYR A 427 -18.21 6.36 -27.40
CA TYR A 427 -19.42 5.53 -27.22
C TYR A 427 -19.19 4.41 -26.18
N ASP A 428 -17.92 4.03 -26.00
CA ASP A 428 -17.43 3.11 -24.97
C ASP A 428 -17.18 3.79 -23.61
N ALA A 429 -17.84 4.92 -23.31
CA ALA A 429 -17.69 5.59 -22.01
C ALA A 429 -18.08 4.67 -20.83
N HIS A 430 -19.01 3.75 -21.07
CA HIS A 430 -19.43 2.71 -20.14
C HIS A 430 -18.40 1.57 -19.97
N VAL A 431 -17.39 1.50 -20.84
CA VAL A 431 -16.26 0.58 -20.73
C VAL A 431 -15.18 1.21 -19.83
N PRO A 432 -14.59 0.44 -18.90
CA PRO A 432 -13.53 0.96 -18.02
C PRO A 432 -12.38 1.58 -18.81
N ALA A 433 -11.87 2.72 -18.36
CA ALA A 433 -10.89 3.52 -19.09
C ALA A 433 -9.63 2.72 -19.49
N ILE A 434 -9.20 1.80 -18.63
CA ILE A 434 -8.01 0.94 -18.83
C ILE A 434 -8.14 -0.05 -20.00
N VAL A 435 -9.36 -0.40 -20.41
CA VAL A 435 -9.64 -1.35 -21.51
C VAL A 435 -10.47 -0.75 -22.64
N ARG A 436 -10.81 0.53 -22.53
CA ARG A 436 -11.58 1.27 -23.54
C ARG A 436 -10.91 1.26 -24.92
N VAL A 437 -9.58 1.20 -24.96
CA VAL A 437 -8.81 1.07 -26.21
C VAL A 437 -8.21 -0.32 -26.29
N VAL A 438 -8.78 -1.14 -27.17
CA VAL A 438 -8.20 -2.44 -27.50
C VAL A 438 -6.83 -2.18 -28.14
N LYS A 439 -5.80 -2.92 -27.70
CA LYS A 439 -4.49 -2.84 -28.36
C LYS A 439 -4.57 -3.53 -29.70
N THR A 440 -3.94 -2.98 -30.74
CA THR A 440 -3.81 -3.68 -32.02
C THR A 440 -3.19 -5.06 -31.81
N PRO A 441 -3.78 -6.14 -32.36
CA PRO A 441 -3.21 -7.47 -32.22
C PRO A 441 -1.78 -7.51 -32.79
N SER A 442 -0.86 -8.22 -32.13
CA SER A 442 0.54 -8.26 -32.54
C SER A 442 0.74 -8.81 -33.95
N PHE A 443 -0.11 -9.76 -34.37
CA PHE A 443 -0.06 -10.30 -35.73
C PHE A 443 -0.50 -9.27 -36.78
N VAL A 444 -1.42 -8.37 -36.45
CA VAL A 444 -1.83 -7.26 -37.33
C VAL A 444 -0.69 -6.26 -37.45
N ASN A 445 0.00 -5.94 -36.35
CA ASN A 445 1.20 -5.10 -36.41
C ASN A 445 2.30 -5.74 -37.27
N ALA A 446 2.54 -7.06 -37.13
CA ALA A 446 3.51 -7.77 -37.95
C ALA A 446 3.13 -7.72 -39.46
N ASP A 447 1.85 -7.86 -39.80
CA ASP A 447 1.36 -7.73 -41.17
C ASP A 447 1.59 -6.31 -41.72
N ILE A 448 1.38 -5.27 -40.90
CA ILE A 448 1.65 -3.87 -41.27
C ILE A 448 3.15 -3.61 -41.41
N GLU A 449 3.96 -4.11 -40.47
CA GLU A 449 5.43 -3.99 -40.48
C GLU A 449 6.03 -4.59 -41.74
N ALA A 450 5.53 -5.76 -42.16
CA ALA A 450 5.95 -6.43 -43.39
C ALA A 450 5.64 -5.61 -44.65
N LEU A 451 4.59 -4.78 -44.64
CA LEU A 451 4.30 -3.86 -45.74
C LEU A 451 5.17 -2.60 -45.66
N SER A 452 5.23 -1.98 -44.48
CA SER A 452 5.99 -0.75 -44.23
C SER A 452 6.05 -0.47 -42.73
N THR A 453 7.24 -0.57 -42.14
CA THR A 453 7.48 -0.25 -40.71
C THR A 453 7.00 1.15 -40.31
N SER A 454 7.07 2.12 -41.23
CA SER A 454 6.58 3.47 -40.98
C SER A 454 5.07 3.55 -40.71
N LEU A 455 4.25 2.66 -41.30
CA LEU A 455 2.78 2.70 -41.19
C LEU A 455 2.24 2.13 -39.88
N VAL A 456 3.11 1.51 -39.08
CA VAL A 456 2.77 1.01 -37.73
C VAL A 456 2.64 2.15 -36.74
N ARG A 457 3.43 3.21 -36.94
CA ARG A 457 3.39 4.41 -36.11
C ARG A 457 2.14 5.22 -36.39
N ARG A 458 1.76 6.04 -35.43
CA ARG A 458 0.63 6.94 -35.56
C ARG A 458 0.90 7.99 -36.64
N PRO A 459 -0.08 8.32 -37.51
CA PRO A 459 0.13 9.31 -38.57
C PRO A 459 0.63 10.67 -38.05
N SER A 460 0.01 11.20 -37.00
CA SER A 460 0.40 12.50 -36.42
C SER A 460 1.80 12.53 -35.81
N ASP A 461 2.45 11.39 -35.55
CA ASP A 461 3.86 11.38 -35.12
C ASP A 461 4.80 11.81 -36.27
N TYR A 462 4.34 11.78 -37.53
CA TYR A 462 5.06 12.30 -38.69
C TYR A 462 4.70 13.75 -39.04
N LEU A 463 3.75 14.37 -38.32
CA LEU A 463 3.44 15.78 -38.50
C LEU A 463 4.51 16.62 -37.80
N MET A 464 5.39 17.25 -38.57
CA MET A 464 6.39 18.17 -38.04
C MET A 464 5.72 19.37 -37.37
N ALA A 465 6.34 19.92 -36.32
CA ALA A 465 5.84 21.12 -35.67
C ALA A 465 5.74 22.27 -36.69
N ASN A 466 4.59 22.94 -36.73
CA ASN A 466 4.28 24.04 -37.66
C ASN A 466 4.23 23.64 -39.16
N ALA A 467 4.14 22.36 -39.50
CA ALA A 467 3.90 21.96 -40.88
C ALA A 467 2.41 22.16 -41.23
N ASP A 468 2.15 22.85 -42.33
CA ASP A 468 0.80 23.02 -42.89
C ASP A 468 0.31 21.79 -43.66
N ALA A 469 1.19 20.82 -43.92
CA ALA A 469 0.84 19.60 -44.63
C ALA A 469 1.50 18.37 -43.98
N TRP A 470 0.71 17.31 -43.90
CA TRP A 470 1.19 15.97 -43.60
C TRP A 470 1.34 15.17 -44.89
N ARG A 471 2.39 14.36 -45.02
CA ARG A 471 2.60 13.45 -46.16
C ARG A 471 2.64 12.02 -45.68
N CYS A 472 2.07 11.10 -46.47
CA CYS A 472 2.14 9.68 -46.15
C CYS A 472 3.61 9.23 -46.02
N PRO A 473 4.01 8.57 -44.92
CA PRO A 473 5.38 8.13 -44.71
C PRO A 473 5.77 6.89 -45.53
N HIS A 474 4.83 6.29 -46.27
CA HIS A 474 5.13 5.22 -47.22
C HIS A 474 5.75 5.81 -48.49
N HIS A 475 7.01 5.46 -48.78
CA HIS A 475 7.84 6.07 -49.82
C HIS A 475 7.24 6.14 -51.24
N HIS A 476 6.33 5.23 -51.61
CA HIS A 476 5.66 5.23 -52.91
C HIS A 476 4.29 5.92 -52.92
N CYS A 477 3.84 6.43 -51.77
CA CYS A 477 2.56 7.09 -51.64
C CYS A 477 2.72 8.61 -51.62
N MET A 478 2.11 9.28 -52.59
CA MET A 478 2.14 10.75 -52.69
C MET A 478 0.96 11.43 -51.97
N PHE A 479 0.20 10.71 -51.17
CA PHE A 479 -0.97 11.27 -50.49
C PHE A 479 -0.55 12.32 -49.46
N THR A 480 -1.23 13.46 -49.49
CA THR A 480 -0.97 14.60 -48.61
C THR A 480 -2.26 15.13 -47.99
N VAL A 481 -2.20 15.51 -46.72
CA VAL A 481 -3.27 16.23 -46.02
C VAL A 481 -2.80 17.66 -45.78
N GLU A 482 -3.33 18.60 -46.56
CA GLU A 482 -3.03 20.02 -46.43
C GLU A 482 -4.03 20.67 -45.46
N LEU A 483 -3.54 21.10 -44.30
CA LEU A 483 -4.36 21.58 -43.18
C LEU A 483 -5.02 22.94 -43.46
N SER A 484 -4.46 23.73 -44.37
CA SER A 484 -5.05 25.00 -44.84
C SER A 484 -6.16 24.81 -45.87
N SER A 485 -6.22 23.65 -46.54
CA SER A 485 -7.15 23.41 -47.63
C SER A 485 -7.45 21.91 -47.79
N LEU A 486 -8.20 21.35 -46.85
CA LEU A 486 -8.67 19.96 -46.95
C LEU A 486 -9.51 19.78 -48.22
N THR A 487 -9.31 18.65 -48.91
CA THR A 487 -10.20 18.27 -50.01
C THR A 487 -11.60 17.95 -49.49
N HIS A 488 -12.61 18.02 -50.35
CA HIS A 488 -13.98 17.69 -49.97
C HIS A 488 -14.10 16.26 -49.43
N GLU A 489 -13.37 15.32 -50.03
CA GLU A 489 -13.31 13.92 -49.58
C GLU A 489 -12.68 13.77 -48.19
N GLN A 490 -11.55 14.45 -47.94
CA GLN A 490 -10.90 14.47 -46.63
C GLN A 490 -11.83 15.08 -45.57
N HIS A 491 -12.54 16.14 -45.92
CA HIS A 491 -13.53 16.77 -45.05
C HIS A 491 -14.73 15.85 -44.79
N ASP A 492 -15.18 15.06 -45.76
CA ASP A 492 -16.26 14.09 -45.57
C ASP A 492 -15.84 12.89 -44.71
N ILE A 493 -14.59 12.44 -44.81
CA ILE A 493 -14.00 11.47 -43.86
C ILE A 493 -14.04 12.04 -42.44
N LEU A 494 -13.54 13.27 -42.26
CA LEU A 494 -13.54 13.94 -40.96
C LEU A 494 -14.97 14.09 -40.41
N ARG A 495 -15.90 14.60 -41.22
CA ARG A 495 -17.31 14.80 -40.85
C ARG A 495 -17.98 13.50 -40.41
N ARG A 496 -17.71 12.38 -41.08
CA ARG A 496 -18.24 11.06 -40.70
C ARG A 496 -17.66 10.59 -39.36
N ALA A 497 -16.35 10.75 -39.17
CA ALA A 497 -15.67 10.35 -37.94
C ALA A 497 -16.07 11.20 -36.72
N THR A 498 -16.39 12.48 -36.94
CA THR A 498 -16.78 13.44 -35.88
C THR A 498 -18.29 13.68 -35.84
N ALA A 499 -19.10 12.77 -36.38
CA ALA A 499 -20.55 12.90 -36.38
C ALA A 499 -21.08 12.99 -34.94
N GLY A 500 -21.86 14.05 -34.64
CA GLY A 500 -22.40 14.34 -33.30
C GLY A 500 -21.50 15.20 -32.41
N VAL A 501 -20.30 15.58 -32.86
CA VAL A 501 -19.41 16.50 -32.13
C VAL A 501 -19.77 17.95 -32.47
N THR A 502 -19.99 18.78 -31.45
CA THR A 502 -20.36 20.21 -31.63
C THR A 502 -19.16 21.12 -31.85
N VAL A 503 -17.95 20.64 -31.59
CA VAL A 503 -16.72 21.42 -31.73
C VAL A 503 -16.38 21.62 -33.21
N PRO A 504 -16.11 22.86 -33.66
CA PRO A 504 -15.69 23.11 -35.04
C PRO A 504 -14.24 22.64 -35.22
N TRP A 505 -14.07 21.51 -35.92
CA TRP A 505 -12.75 20.98 -36.32
C TRP A 505 -12.14 21.72 -37.51
N THR A 506 -13.03 22.27 -38.33
CA THR A 506 -12.71 23.01 -39.55
C THR A 506 -13.49 24.31 -39.58
N PHE A 507 -13.01 25.25 -40.39
CA PHE A 507 -13.72 26.47 -40.77
C PHE A 507 -13.55 26.71 -42.27
N ASN A 508 -14.50 27.42 -42.86
CA ASN A 508 -14.41 27.79 -44.27
C ASN A 508 -13.79 29.18 -44.38
N ALA A 509 -12.63 29.29 -45.02
CA ALA A 509 -11.94 30.54 -45.33
C ALA A 509 -11.77 30.64 -46.84
N ASP A 510 -12.40 31.64 -47.45
CA ASP A 510 -12.29 31.94 -48.88
C ASP A 510 -12.61 30.74 -49.81
N GLY A 511 -13.53 29.85 -49.39
CA GLY A 511 -13.91 28.66 -50.15
C GLY A 511 -13.03 27.44 -49.87
N HIS A 512 -12.00 27.57 -49.04
CA HIS A 512 -11.15 26.48 -48.57
C HIS A 512 -11.60 26.00 -47.20
N ILE A 513 -11.53 24.68 -46.99
CA ILE A 513 -11.85 24.05 -45.70
C ILE A 513 -10.55 23.93 -44.91
N ALA A 514 -10.31 24.88 -44.02
CA ALA A 514 -9.13 24.93 -43.18
C ALA A 514 -9.36 24.22 -41.84
N VAL A 515 -8.34 23.55 -41.32
CA VAL A 515 -8.34 22.89 -40.01
C VAL A 515 -8.07 23.92 -38.92
N VAL A 516 -8.83 23.86 -37.83
CA VAL A 516 -8.51 24.64 -36.63
C VAL A 516 -7.22 24.09 -36.03
N GLY A 517 -6.16 24.92 -35.95
CA GLY A 517 -4.80 24.46 -35.64
C GLY A 517 -4.64 23.65 -34.35
N VAL A 518 -5.51 23.88 -33.35
CA VAL A 518 -5.55 23.11 -32.08
C VAL A 518 -5.84 21.62 -32.32
N TYR A 519 -6.53 21.27 -33.42
CA TYR A 519 -6.94 19.91 -33.77
C TYR A 519 -6.17 19.33 -34.96
N ALA A 520 -5.06 19.95 -35.36
CA ALA A 520 -4.28 19.54 -36.54
C ALA A 520 -3.86 18.07 -36.48
N ARG A 521 -3.41 17.60 -35.31
CA ARG A 521 -2.92 16.22 -35.14
C ARG A 521 -4.04 15.19 -35.27
N GLU A 522 -5.18 15.48 -34.69
CA GLU A 522 -6.35 14.62 -34.69
C GLU A 522 -6.99 14.53 -36.07
N VAL A 523 -7.06 15.64 -36.81
CA VAL A 523 -7.51 15.62 -38.20
C VAL A 523 -6.56 14.79 -39.06
N VAL A 524 -5.24 14.94 -38.87
CA VAL A 524 -4.25 14.09 -39.55
C VAL A 524 -4.47 12.62 -39.18
N ASP A 525 -4.61 12.27 -37.89
CA ASP A 525 -4.86 10.89 -37.47
C ASP A 525 -6.12 10.33 -38.17
N ILE A 526 -7.26 11.04 -38.14
CA ILE A 526 -8.52 10.56 -38.74
C ILE A 526 -8.39 10.36 -40.26
N VAL A 527 -7.90 11.37 -40.98
CA VAL A 527 -7.83 11.35 -42.44
C VAL A 527 -6.76 10.36 -42.92
N ALA A 528 -5.59 10.33 -42.27
CA ALA A 528 -4.52 9.43 -42.65
C ALA A 528 -4.81 7.97 -42.33
N LEU A 529 -5.50 7.66 -41.21
CA LEU A 529 -5.90 6.28 -40.90
C LEU A 529 -6.89 5.74 -41.94
N ALA A 530 -7.84 6.56 -42.40
CA ALA A 530 -8.73 6.20 -43.49
C ALA A 530 -7.95 5.95 -44.80
N HIS A 531 -6.98 6.80 -45.11
CA HIS A 531 -6.09 6.60 -46.26
C HIS A 531 -5.27 5.29 -46.16
N TYR A 532 -4.72 4.98 -44.98
CA TYR A 532 -3.98 3.73 -44.75
C TYR A 532 -4.88 2.51 -44.95
N GLU A 533 -6.10 2.53 -44.43
CA GLU A 533 -7.08 1.47 -44.65
C GLU A 533 -7.36 1.24 -46.14
N GLU A 534 -7.67 2.31 -46.87
CA GLU A 534 -8.11 2.22 -48.27
C GLU A 534 -6.98 1.85 -49.24
N HIS A 535 -5.80 2.44 -49.07
CA HIS A 535 -4.73 2.32 -50.08
C HIS A 535 -3.60 1.38 -49.71
N HIS A 536 -3.35 1.15 -48.41
CA HIS A 536 -2.23 0.31 -47.96
C HIS A 536 -2.71 -1.02 -47.41
N PHE A 537 -3.83 -1.04 -46.68
CA PHE A 537 -4.26 -2.21 -45.93
C PHE A 537 -5.47 -2.95 -46.51
N GLN A 538 -6.10 -2.42 -47.57
CA GLN A 538 -7.22 -3.06 -48.24
C GLN A 538 -6.92 -4.51 -48.67
N ARG A 539 -5.72 -4.78 -49.20
CA ARG A 539 -5.29 -6.14 -49.58
C ARG A 539 -5.04 -7.06 -48.39
N LEU A 540 -4.64 -6.50 -47.26
CA LEU A 540 -4.44 -7.24 -46.01
C LEU A 540 -5.77 -7.51 -45.29
N GLY A 541 -6.84 -6.84 -45.71
CA GLY A 541 -8.16 -6.92 -45.09
C GLY A 541 -8.12 -6.40 -43.65
N ILE A 542 -7.37 -5.34 -43.40
CA ILE A 542 -7.25 -4.67 -42.09
C ILE A 542 -7.96 -3.31 -42.18
N ARG A 543 -8.72 -2.96 -41.14
CA ARG A 543 -9.41 -1.67 -40.99
C ARG A 543 -9.05 -1.00 -39.68
N HIS A 544 -9.24 0.31 -39.59
CA HIS A 544 -9.11 1.03 -38.33
C HIS A 544 -10.45 1.13 -37.60
N VAL A 545 -10.40 1.18 -36.27
CA VAL A 545 -11.54 1.47 -35.41
C VAL A 545 -11.18 2.63 -34.50
N LEU A 546 -11.99 3.69 -34.51
CA LEU A 546 -11.85 4.87 -33.66
C LEU A 546 -12.68 4.69 -32.38
N HIS A 547 -12.06 4.87 -31.21
CA HIS A 547 -12.72 4.79 -29.91
C HIS A 547 -13.01 6.15 -29.26
N GLY A 548 -12.45 7.23 -29.79
CA GLY A 548 -12.60 8.57 -29.25
C GLY A 548 -11.27 9.29 -29.08
N GLN A 549 -11.17 10.13 -28.06
CA GLN A 549 -10.00 10.97 -27.80
C GLN A 549 -9.49 10.77 -26.37
N ARG A 550 -8.17 10.86 -26.17
CA ARG A 550 -7.52 10.87 -24.85
C ARG A 550 -7.54 12.27 -24.25
N GLU A 551 -7.22 12.36 -22.96
CA GLU A 551 -7.07 13.63 -22.23
C GLU A 551 -6.00 14.56 -22.80
N ASP A 552 -4.99 14.01 -23.49
CA ASP A 552 -3.94 14.75 -24.18
C ASP A 552 -4.35 15.23 -25.60
N GLY A 553 -5.61 15.02 -25.99
CA GLY A 553 -6.14 15.34 -27.31
C GLY A 553 -5.90 14.25 -28.36
N ARG A 554 -5.13 13.20 -28.08
CA ARG A 554 -4.80 12.19 -29.11
C ARG A 554 -5.98 11.27 -29.43
N ILE A 555 -6.20 10.98 -30.71
CA ILE A 555 -7.21 10.01 -31.15
C ILE A 555 -6.84 8.60 -30.66
N MET A 556 -7.81 7.90 -30.10
CA MET A 556 -7.70 6.50 -29.70
C MET A 556 -8.18 5.62 -30.83
N TYR A 557 -7.31 4.75 -31.33
CA TYR A 557 -7.65 3.82 -32.41
C TYR A 557 -6.91 2.50 -32.24
N HIS A 558 -7.38 1.48 -32.96
CA HIS A 558 -6.64 0.25 -33.20
C HIS A 558 -6.93 -0.31 -34.58
N TRP A 559 -6.04 -1.16 -35.08
CA TRP A 559 -6.26 -1.94 -36.29
C TRP A 559 -6.87 -3.30 -35.98
N GLU A 560 -7.82 -3.74 -36.81
CA GLU A 560 -8.40 -5.07 -36.74
C GLU A 560 -8.65 -5.66 -38.14
N PRO A 561 -8.67 -6.99 -38.31
CA PRO A 561 -9.10 -7.63 -39.55
C PRO A 561 -10.59 -7.36 -39.84
N VAL A 562 -10.92 -6.97 -41.06
CA VAL A 562 -12.29 -6.72 -41.56
C VAL A 562 -13.20 -7.93 -41.34
N LYS A 563 -12.65 -9.15 -41.46
CA LYS A 563 -13.36 -10.41 -41.27
C LYS A 563 -12.91 -11.15 -40.01
N MET A 564 -12.86 -10.45 -38.87
CA MET A 564 -12.42 -11.02 -37.58
C MET A 564 -13.14 -12.34 -37.24
N LYS A 565 -14.46 -12.41 -37.44
CA LYS A 565 -15.25 -13.63 -37.16
C LYS A 565 -14.73 -14.84 -37.94
N ASN A 566 -14.54 -14.68 -39.25
CA ASN A 566 -14.01 -15.75 -40.09
C ASN A 566 -12.60 -16.17 -39.64
N LEU A 567 -11.78 -15.21 -39.20
CA LEU A 567 -10.44 -15.51 -38.71
C LEU A 567 -10.48 -16.36 -37.43
N LEU A 568 -11.37 -16.03 -36.49
CA LEU A 568 -11.57 -16.78 -35.26
C LEU A 568 -12.07 -18.21 -35.51
N ASP A 569 -12.84 -18.44 -36.57
CA ASP A 569 -13.35 -19.77 -36.94
C ASP A 569 -12.31 -20.63 -37.68
N THR A 570 -11.21 -20.04 -38.18
CA THR A 570 -10.19 -20.79 -38.94
C THR A 570 -9.18 -21.50 -38.03
N ASN A 571 -8.84 -22.75 -38.36
CA ASN A 571 -7.75 -23.50 -37.73
C ASN A 571 -6.36 -23.15 -38.32
N SER A 572 -6.12 -21.87 -38.60
CA SER A 572 -4.83 -21.38 -39.07
C SER A 572 -3.98 -20.84 -37.90
N VAL A 573 -2.66 -20.69 -38.10
CA VAL A 573 -1.78 -20.02 -37.11
C VAL A 573 -2.31 -18.62 -36.79
N ARG A 574 -2.76 -17.89 -37.82
CA ARG A 574 -3.35 -16.55 -37.68
C ARG A 574 -4.67 -16.58 -36.91
N GLY A 575 -5.52 -17.58 -37.16
CA GLY A 575 -6.75 -17.81 -36.41
C GLY A 575 -6.49 -18.12 -34.93
N SER A 576 -5.45 -18.91 -34.64
CA SER A 576 -5.01 -19.19 -33.26
C SER A 576 -4.53 -17.92 -32.54
N GLN A 577 -3.70 -17.10 -33.19
CA GLN A 577 -3.25 -15.82 -32.66
C GLN A 577 -4.42 -14.83 -32.44
N ALA A 578 -5.41 -14.82 -33.33
CA ALA A 578 -6.62 -14.02 -33.18
C ALA A 578 -7.46 -14.46 -31.97
N ARG A 579 -7.68 -15.77 -31.78
CA ARG A 579 -8.37 -16.32 -30.60
C ARG A 579 -7.62 -16.01 -29.30
N TYR A 580 -6.30 -16.16 -29.30
CA TYR A 580 -5.48 -15.80 -28.14
C TYR A 580 -5.59 -14.31 -27.79
N HIS A 581 -5.57 -13.44 -28.80
CA HIS A 581 -5.75 -12.00 -28.59
C HIS A 581 -7.14 -11.66 -28.04
N GLU A 582 -8.20 -12.25 -28.60
CA GLU A 582 -9.58 -12.03 -28.15
C GLU A 582 -9.78 -12.50 -26.71
N GLU A 583 -9.27 -13.69 -26.36
CA GLU A 583 -9.26 -14.20 -24.98
C GLU A 583 -8.47 -13.27 -24.03
N LYS A 584 -7.31 -12.75 -24.46
CA LYS A 584 -6.53 -11.78 -23.68
C LYS A 584 -7.30 -10.48 -23.45
N CYS A 585 -7.99 -9.97 -24.47
CA CYS A 585 -8.84 -8.79 -24.37
C CYS A 585 -10.03 -9.04 -23.43
N ARG A 586 -10.68 -10.20 -23.53
CA ARG A 586 -11.76 -10.62 -22.63
C ARG A 586 -11.32 -10.70 -21.18
N VAL A 587 -10.15 -11.29 -20.91
CA VAL A 587 -9.56 -11.37 -19.56
C VAL A 587 -9.23 -9.97 -19.02
N ASN A 588 -8.64 -9.10 -19.84
CA ASN A 588 -8.34 -7.73 -19.44
C ASN A 588 -9.62 -6.95 -19.12
N MET A 589 -10.67 -7.07 -19.94
CA MET A 589 -11.97 -6.46 -19.70
C MET A 589 -12.55 -6.89 -18.35
N GLN A 590 -12.52 -8.19 -18.05
CA GLN A 590 -13.02 -8.70 -16.78
C GLN A 590 -12.21 -8.19 -15.58
N ARG A 591 -10.87 -8.11 -15.71
CA ARG A 591 -10.01 -7.51 -14.67
C ARG A 591 -10.33 -6.04 -14.46
N ALA A 592 -10.56 -5.30 -15.53
CA ALA A 592 -10.91 -3.89 -15.48
C ALA A 592 -12.29 -3.67 -14.84
N LEU A 593 -13.29 -4.45 -15.22
CA LEU A 593 -14.62 -4.40 -14.60
C LEU A 593 -14.58 -4.78 -13.11
N ALA A 594 -13.77 -5.77 -12.74
CA ALA A 594 -13.55 -6.12 -11.33
C ALA A 594 -12.91 -4.97 -10.55
N PHE A 595 -11.92 -4.30 -11.14
CA PHE A 595 -11.27 -3.14 -10.54
C PHE A 595 -12.25 -1.96 -10.35
N GLU A 596 -13.02 -1.60 -11.38
CA GLU A 596 -14.06 -0.56 -11.28
C GLU A 596 -15.14 -0.92 -10.25
N ALA A 597 -15.56 -2.19 -10.18
CA ALA A 597 -16.52 -2.64 -9.18
C ALA A 597 -15.98 -2.48 -7.74
N ARG A 598 -14.68 -2.73 -7.52
CA ARG A 598 -14.03 -2.52 -6.22
C ARG A 598 -13.93 -1.02 -5.89
N LEU A 599 -13.56 -0.18 -6.86
CA LEU A 599 -13.52 1.27 -6.68
C LEU A 599 -14.91 1.82 -6.34
N TRP A 600 -15.92 1.42 -7.11
CA TRP A 600 -17.31 1.80 -6.84
C TRP A 600 -17.78 1.36 -5.44
N ALA A 601 -17.47 0.12 -5.04
CA ALA A 601 -17.83 -0.37 -3.72
C ALA A 601 -17.14 0.43 -2.61
N ALA A 602 -15.85 0.75 -2.77
CA ALA A 602 -15.10 1.59 -1.84
C ALA A 602 -15.69 3.01 -1.76
N ASP A 603 -16.02 3.62 -2.90
CA ASP A 603 -16.61 4.96 -2.98
C ASP A 603 -18.01 4.99 -2.36
N ALA A 604 -18.84 3.98 -2.61
CA ALA A 604 -20.18 3.86 -2.02
C ALA A 604 -20.10 3.71 -0.49
N LEU A 605 -19.20 2.86 0.02
CA LEU A 605 -18.96 2.73 1.46
C LEU A 605 -18.43 4.03 2.07
N GLN A 606 -17.59 4.76 1.33
CA GLN A 606 -17.08 6.03 1.80
C GLN A 606 -18.15 7.12 1.80
N ALA A 607 -18.99 7.20 0.77
CA ALA A 607 -20.12 8.13 0.70
C ALA A 607 -21.06 7.92 1.90
N ALA A 608 -21.43 6.67 2.17
CA ALA A 608 -22.26 6.32 3.33
C ALA A 608 -21.57 6.67 4.67
N ARG A 609 -20.26 6.44 4.81
CA ARG A 609 -19.51 6.87 6.01
C ARG A 609 -19.48 8.40 6.16
N LYS A 610 -19.37 9.14 5.06
CA LYS A 610 -19.40 10.61 5.06
C LYS A 610 -20.79 11.12 5.47
N GLU A 611 -21.85 10.51 4.97
CA GLU A 611 -23.23 10.83 5.35
C GLU A 611 -23.51 10.47 6.81
N GLU A 612 -23.08 9.30 7.29
CA GLU A 612 -23.17 8.92 8.70
C GLU A 612 -22.41 9.90 9.60
N TYR A 613 -21.20 10.31 9.20
CA TYR A 613 -20.43 11.33 9.91
C TYR A 613 -21.16 12.67 9.96
N LYS A 614 -21.71 13.14 8.84
CA LYS A 614 -22.52 14.36 8.78
C LYS A 614 -23.74 14.25 9.69
N GLY A 615 -24.48 13.14 9.63
CA GLY A 615 -25.64 12.89 10.49
C GLY A 615 -25.28 12.86 11.97
N ARG A 616 -24.18 12.21 12.36
CA ARG A 616 -23.67 12.24 13.75
C ARG A 616 -23.25 13.65 14.17
N ALA A 617 -22.60 14.41 13.28
CA ALA A 617 -22.19 15.78 13.55
C ALA A 617 -23.40 16.71 13.73
N GLU A 618 -24.43 16.59 12.88
CA GLU A 618 -25.69 17.29 12.97
C GLU A 618 -26.47 16.91 14.23
N ALA A 619 -26.55 15.61 14.57
CA ALA A 619 -27.18 15.13 15.80
C ALA A 619 -26.47 15.69 17.04
N ARG A 620 -25.13 15.69 17.07
CA ARG A 620 -24.36 16.31 18.17
C ARG A 620 -24.59 17.82 18.25
N LYS A 621 -24.64 18.50 17.11
CA LYS A 621 -24.93 19.94 17.04
C LYS A 621 -26.33 20.24 17.55
N SER A 622 -27.33 19.46 17.13
CA SER A 622 -28.72 19.57 17.58
C SER A 622 -28.85 19.28 19.09
N LEU A 623 -28.21 18.21 19.58
CA LEU A 623 -28.17 17.89 21.01
C LEU A 623 -27.51 19.01 21.82
N SER A 624 -26.38 19.52 21.37
CA SER A 624 -25.69 20.64 22.02
C SER A 624 -26.54 21.91 22.01
N GLN A 625 -27.21 22.22 20.90
CA GLN A 625 -28.15 23.34 20.79
C GLN A 625 -29.35 23.16 21.72
N SER A 626 -29.93 21.96 21.80
CA SER A 626 -31.04 21.64 22.71
C SER A 626 -30.60 21.77 24.18
N VAL A 627 -29.43 21.22 24.54
CA VAL A 627 -28.87 21.36 25.89
C VAL A 627 -28.63 22.83 26.23
N ARG A 628 -28.12 23.64 25.31
CA ARG A 628 -27.91 25.10 25.50
C ARG A 628 -29.23 25.86 25.61
N ALA A 629 -30.20 25.59 24.73
CA ALA A 629 -31.50 26.24 24.74
C ALA A 629 -32.29 25.90 26.02
N ASN A 630 -32.17 24.67 26.51
CA ASN A 630 -32.80 24.18 27.74
C ASN A 630 -31.91 24.36 28.98
N TYR A 631 -30.70 24.92 28.85
CA TYR A 631 -29.71 25.01 29.92
C TYR A 631 -30.26 25.75 31.13
N GLY A 632 -30.98 26.86 30.94
CA GLY A 632 -31.62 27.61 32.03
C GLY A 632 -32.69 26.81 32.79
N ALA A 633 -33.36 25.85 32.13
CA ALA A 633 -34.32 24.95 32.78
C ALA A 633 -33.64 23.74 33.44
N LEU A 634 -32.51 23.29 32.89
CA LEU A 634 -31.69 22.18 33.41
C LEU A 634 -30.76 22.62 34.57
N VAL A 635 -30.40 23.91 34.66
CA VAL A 635 -29.41 24.47 35.60
C VAL A 635 -30.02 25.35 36.69
N ASN A 636 -31.35 25.50 36.75
CA ASN A 636 -32.03 25.99 37.97
C ASN A 636 -31.92 25.04 39.18
N LEU A 637 -31.03 24.06 39.10
CA LEU A 637 -30.56 23.21 40.17
C LEU A 637 -29.40 23.90 40.88
N ASN A 638 -29.76 24.83 41.75
CA ASN A 638 -28.84 25.37 42.74
C ASN A 638 -28.32 24.16 43.56
N LEU A 639 -27.02 23.89 43.55
CA LEU A 639 -26.39 22.76 44.26
C LEU A 639 -26.68 22.77 45.77
N ASP A 640 -27.09 23.92 46.30
CA ASP A 640 -27.47 24.12 47.71
C ASP A 640 -28.98 23.96 47.97
N ARG A 641 -29.79 23.57 46.97
CA ARG A 641 -31.22 23.26 47.14
C ARG A 641 -31.54 21.81 46.77
N VAL A 642 -32.44 21.24 47.57
CA VAL A 642 -32.97 19.84 47.61
C VAL A 642 -33.68 19.38 46.31
N ASP A 643 -33.49 20.08 45.21
CA ASP A 643 -34.24 19.89 43.97
C ASP A 643 -33.37 19.41 42.79
N SER A 644 -32.12 18.99 43.03
CA SER A 644 -31.19 18.48 42.00
C SER A 644 -31.80 17.36 41.13
N LEU A 645 -31.48 17.34 39.83
CA LEU A 645 -31.87 16.29 38.86
C LEU A 645 -31.51 14.88 39.35
N PHE A 646 -30.52 14.78 40.24
CA PHE A 646 -30.03 13.54 40.82
C PHE A 646 -30.55 13.26 42.23
N GLU A 647 -31.13 14.26 42.91
CA GLU A 647 -31.80 14.08 44.21
C GLU A 647 -33.19 13.47 44.09
N ALA A 648 -33.80 13.35 42.90
CA ALA A 648 -35.10 12.67 42.78
C ALA A 648 -35.03 11.21 43.25
N ARG A 649 -33.92 10.50 42.97
CA ARG A 649 -33.69 9.14 43.47
C ARG A 649 -33.33 9.15 44.95
N THR A 650 -32.50 10.08 45.40
CA THR A 650 -32.13 10.21 46.81
C THR A 650 -33.33 10.60 47.68
N ALA A 651 -34.22 11.46 47.20
CA ALA A 651 -35.48 11.85 47.82
C ALA A 651 -36.49 10.70 47.85
N LEU A 652 -36.55 9.87 46.79
CA LEU A 652 -37.28 8.60 46.82
C LEU A 652 -36.70 7.65 47.88
N PHE A 653 -35.36 7.57 47.99
CA PHE A 653 -34.66 6.76 49.00
C PHE A 653 -34.86 7.28 50.43
N VAL A 654 -35.02 8.59 50.63
CA VAL A 654 -35.34 9.25 51.90
C VAL A 654 -36.87 9.24 52.18
N GLY A 655 -37.66 8.52 51.37
CA GLY A 655 -39.08 8.25 51.62
C GLY A 655 -40.05 9.32 51.12
N ARG A 656 -39.62 10.26 50.27
CA ARG A 656 -40.54 11.22 49.63
C ARG A 656 -41.32 10.53 48.51
N SER A 657 -42.62 10.84 48.42
CA SER A 657 -43.53 10.26 47.42
C SER A 657 -43.05 10.52 45.98
N ALA A 658 -43.20 9.53 45.11
CA ALA A 658 -42.96 9.65 43.66
C ALA A 658 -43.80 10.76 42.99
N MET A 659 -44.90 11.18 43.63
CA MET A 659 -45.76 12.27 43.17
C MET A 659 -45.29 13.66 43.61
N SER A 660 -44.26 13.73 44.47
CA SER A 660 -43.64 14.99 44.86
C SER A 660 -43.11 15.74 43.64
N SER A 661 -43.35 17.05 43.58
CA SER A 661 -42.82 17.90 42.50
C SER A 661 -41.29 17.86 42.41
N VAL A 662 -40.63 17.58 43.53
CA VAL A 662 -39.17 17.42 43.66
C VAL A 662 -38.66 16.17 42.93
N VAL A 663 -39.47 15.11 42.85
CA VAL A 663 -39.13 13.86 42.14
C VAL A 663 -39.62 13.90 40.69
N ARG A 664 -40.85 14.41 40.48
CA ARG A 664 -41.53 14.36 39.18
C ARG A 664 -40.88 15.27 38.14
N ARG A 665 -40.52 16.51 38.50
CA ARG A 665 -39.96 17.48 37.54
C ARG A 665 -38.61 17.01 36.93
N PRO A 666 -37.65 16.49 37.72
CA PRO A 666 -36.46 15.85 37.19
C PRO A 666 -36.75 14.65 36.28
N MET A 667 -37.66 13.75 36.68
CA MET A 667 -38.01 12.57 35.90
C MET A 667 -38.69 12.92 34.57
N ASP A 668 -39.58 13.92 34.56
CA ASP A 668 -40.24 14.43 33.34
C ASP A 668 -39.23 15.13 32.41
N ALA A 669 -38.20 15.78 32.97
CA ALA A 669 -37.11 16.39 32.19
C ALA A 669 -36.19 15.32 31.58
N LEU A 670 -35.85 14.28 32.34
CA LEU A 670 -35.10 13.11 31.86
C LEU A 670 -35.87 12.35 30.78
N THR A 671 -37.18 12.15 30.95
CA THR A 671 -38.01 11.46 29.96
C THR A 671 -38.12 12.26 28.66
N ARG A 672 -38.23 13.60 28.73
CA ARG A 672 -38.19 14.47 27.55
C ARG A 672 -36.83 14.44 26.86
N LEU A 673 -35.75 14.56 27.61
CA LEU A 673 -34.39 14.43 27.07
C LEU A 673 -34.17 13.07 26.39
N HIS A 674 -34.68 11.98 27.00
CA HIS A 674 -34.63 10.64 26.44
C HIS A 674 -35.47 10.52 25.15
N GLY A 675 -36.67 11.11 25.13
CA GLY A 675 -37.53 11.19 23.95
C GLY A 675 -36.87 11.96 22.81
N ASP A 676 -36.24 13.10 23.09
CA ASP A 676 -35.55 13.92 22.10
C ASP A 676 -34.30 13.20 21.56
N ILE A 677 -33.54 12.51 22.41
CA ILE A 677 -32.38 11.71 21.99
C ILE A 677 -32.79 10.55 21.07
N LEU A 678 -33.94 9.91 21.35
CA LEU A 678 -34.44 8.79 20.54
C LEU A 678 -35.17 9.24 19.26
N ASN A 679 -35.85 10.40 19.29
CA ASN A 679 -36.60 10.93 18.14
C ASN A 679 -35.75 11.74 17.15
N VAL A 680 -34.49 12.05 17.48
CA VAL A 680 -33.50 12.65 16.53
C VAL A 680 -32.99 11.61 15.50
N GLY A 681 -33.42 10.35 15.60
CA GLY A 681 -33.27 9.38 14.51
C GLY A 681 -34.07 9.84 13.29
N GLY A 682 -33.39 10.43 12.31
CA GLY A 682 -33.98 10.93 11.06
C GLY A 682 -34.79 9.88 10.28
N ASP A 683 -35.45 10.37 9.22
CA ASP A 683 -36.38 9.61 8.37
C ASP A 683 -35.93 8.14 8.18
N PRO A 684 -36.62 7.17 8.80
CA PRO A 684 -36.21 5.77 8.81
C PRO A 684 -36.06 5.19 7.40
N VAL A 685 -36.71 5.81 6.40
CA VAL A 685 -36.61 5.46 4.99
C VAL A 685 -35.22 5.78 4.43
N SER A 686 -34.66 6.97 4.70
CA SER A 686 -33.32 7.33 4.22
C SER A 686 -32.26 6.43 4.84
N ALA A 687 -32.35 6.18 6.14
CA ALA A 687 -31.41 5.30 6.84
C ALA A 687 -31.51 3.82 6.40
N ALA A 688 -32.65 3.40 5.84
CA ALA A 688 -32.82 2.06 5.30
C ALA A 688 -32.16 1.92 3.92
N VAL A 689 -32.35 2.91 3.02
CA VAL A 689 -31.72 2.95 1.70
C VAL A 689 -30.19 2.97 1.79
N ASP A 690 -29.63 3.75 2.72
CA ASP A 690 -28.17 3.82 2.91
C ASP A 690 -27.61 2.52 3.51
N ARG A 691 -28.38 1.85 4.39
CA ARG A 691 -28.03 0.54 4.92
C ARG A 691 -28.03 -0.54 3.83
N GLU A 692 -29.02 -0.53 2.94
CA GLU A 692 -29.10 -1.44 1.80
C GLU A 692 -27.95 -1.21 0.82
N ARG A 693 -27.64 0.05 0.48
CA ARG A 693 -26.50 0.42 -0.37
C ARG A 693 -25.16 0.00 0.25
N CYS A 694 -25.00 0.17 1.56
CA CYS A 694 -23.82 -0.32 2.29
C CYS A 694 -23.71 -1.84 2.29
N ALA A 695 -24.83 -2.54 2.47
CA ALA A 695 -24.87 -3.99 2.45
C ALA A 695 -24.45 -4.53 1.07
N ALA A 696 -25.03 -3.98 -0.01
CA ALA A 696 -24.66 -4.33 -1.38
C ALA A 696 -23.18 -4.04 -1.67
N ALA A 697 -22.64 -2.91 -1.21
CA ALA A 697 -21.22 -2.60 -1.40
C ALA A 697 -20.29 -3.55 -0.62
N ARG A 698 -20.65 -3.95 0.61
CA ARG A 698 -19.89 -4.95 1.39
C ARG A 698 -19.97 -6.34 0.77
N GLU A 699 -21.12 -6.74 0.27
CA GLU A 699 -21.31 -8.00 -0.45
C GLU A 699 -20.44 -8.04 -1.70
N GLN A 700 -20.45 -6.96 -2.48
CA GLN A 700 -19.61 -6.83 -3.68
C GLN A 700 -18.12 -6.86 -3.32
N GLN A 701 -17.70 -6.18 -2.25
CA GLN A 701 -16.32 -6.25 -1.77
C GLN A 701 -15.94 -7.69 -1.39
N THR A 702 -16.77 -8.35 -0.59
CA THR A 702 -16.55 -9.75 -0.15
C THR A 702 -16.50 -10.71 -1.34
N PHE A 703 -17.37 -10.53 -2.34
CA PHE A 703 -17.39 -11.34 -3.56
C PHE A 703 -16.05 -11.28 -4.32
N TRP A 704 -15.44 -10.10 -4.40
CA TRP A 704 -14.20 -9.90 -5.13
C TRP A 704 -12.93 -10.19 -4.33
N ASP A 705 -12.98 -10.07 -3.01
CA ASP A 705 -11.84 -10.28 -2.11
C ASP A 705 -11.71 -11.77 -1.76
N GLU A 706 -12.82 -12.37 -1.28
CA GLU A 706 -12.86 -13.72 -0.73
C GLU A 706 -13.73 -14.69 -1.54
N GLY A 707 -14.68 -14.18 -2.32
CA GLY A 707 -15.70 -14.97 -3.01
C GLY A 707 -15.31 -15.52 -4.39
N GLU A 708 -16.34 -15.86 -5.18
CA GLU A 708 -16.17 -16.44 -6.52
C GLU A 708 -15.40 -15.52 -7.48
N GLY A 709 -15.53 -14.20 -7.31
CA GLY A 709 -14.76 -13.21 -8.07
C GLY A 709 -13.25 -13.36 -7.87
N SER A 710 -12.82 -13.56 -6.61
CA SER A 710 -11.41 -13.80 -6.24
C SER A 710 -10.89 -15.11 -6.87
N GLU A 711 -11.66 -16.19 -6.76
CA GLU A 711 -11.33 -17.50 -7.32
C GLU A 711 -11.23 -17.47 -8.85
N ARG A 712 -12.13 -16.75 -9.54
CA ARG A 712 -12.07 -16.56 -11.00
C ARG A 712 -10.81 -15.82 -11.44
N VAL A 713 -10.34 -14.85 -10.66
CA VAL A 713 -9.07 -14.15 -10.92
C VAL A 713 -7.88 -15.06 -10.67
N LYS A 714 -7.86 -15.81 -9.56
CA LYS A 714 -6.77 -16.73 -9.18
C LYS A 714 -6.60 -17.88 -10.18
N ARG A 715 -7.68 -18.59 -10.54
CA ARG A 715 -7.64 -19.76 -11.44
C ARG A 715 -7.11 -19.44 -12.84
N ARG A 716 -7.25 -18.18 -13.29
CA ARG A 716 -6.79 -17.74 -14.62
C ARG A 716 -5.40 -17.14 -14.63
N GLY A 717 -4.82 -16.83 -13.47
CA GLY A 717 -3.42 -16.41 -13.34
C GLY A 717 -2.42 -17.57 -13.40
N MET A 718 -2.87 -18.81 -13.25
CA MET A 718 -2.02 -19.99 -13.08
C MET A 718 -1.76 -20.83 -14.34
N ALA A 719 -2.19 -20.43 -15.55
CA ALA A 719 -1.94 -21.23 -16.76
C ALA A 719 -1.03 -20.53 -17.79
N PRO A 720 0.31 -20.69 -17.68
CA PRO A 720 1.22 -20.53 -18.81
C PRO A 720 1.59 -21.85 -19.51
N GLY A 721 1.10 -23.02 -19.05
CA GLY A 721 1.69 -24.31 -19.44
C GLY A 721 0.98 -25.17 -20.49
N TRP A 722 -0.21 -24.80 -20.98
CA TRP A 722 -1.07 -25.75 -21.72
C TRP A 722 -1.64 -25.17 -23.01
N PHE A 723 -0.78 -24.81 -23.96
CA PHE A 723 -1.15 -24.74 -25.38
C PHE A 723 0.05 -25.18 -26.23
N GLY A 724 0.36 -26.47 -26.18
CA GLY A 724 1.17 -27.14 -27.19
C GLY A 724 0.27 -28.04 -28.03
N VAL A 725 -0.14 -27.56 -29.20
CA VAL A 725 -0.53 -28.35 -30.38
C VAL A 725 -0.08 -27.57 -31.61
#